data_AF-A0A7N1A014-F1
#
_entry.id   AF-A0A7N1A014-F1
#
_cell.length_a   1.000
_cell.length_b   1.000
_cell.length_c   1.000
_cell.angle_alpha   90.00
_cell.angle_beta   90.00
_cell.angle_gamma   90.00
#
_symmetry.space_group_name_H-M   'P 1'
#
loop_
_entity.id
_entity.type
_entity.pdbx_description
1 polymer ?
#
loop_
_entity_poly.entity_id
_entity_poly.type
_entity_poly.pdbx_seq_one_letter_code
_entity_poly.pdbx_strand_id
1 'polypeptide(L)'
;MDVERRVGFSSCLPMSGERMDQLYPMCFGVSCTFFAIKLLSSSKLKDEKWREIMGQMLQGGAQLLGLLVWRAQRDFERAEVLWKLECAEKEVEELKRRRREDAKANERVARIYATQEQNWFGERNRMRLQINALLNQLRIFEKRRAESIDNLAGRIKEFEELVATSAQALERESEKNRALQEELRKAGEEAEESRKAAARQAEEHAAESWKQKTAFIQLVSAHRQLEAELGRAFRQVEVGKDELSLILEQKVEAVSMGQKLSLEVVKLRSEAGHKGDTERHQSGNSSSGSQKRSWYRRINAHGKPSSRTRVKTLDHHDAEEGRCGCVSEQRHRLEVNAYAEQMRLRDEKIEILHWRLLSMEIESKQLQADLDELNEDRTQLRQVNMKLGEQLLEREADLHYLKSRLASKPSMVERKPAEDEDKTMADSARQKNKNPSVELEKEADRSQVGVPEQAATCRWRTDVQALGVFYKVKRLKQQLVTLERFAAEEKTDVIGETKAVRAFISSLKKQVSRYESLQSRIDELCNRMREESDGSRRHERVTKRRKTKEEMKALERYLQEALQLQRYVVATGQKLGEMLTGISVALCEVAEEASSIDMTRFGRSVRDLLKEVQKGLEIQSSRIIGDVEGTLACEEMMHLGSLPLQFSK
;
A
#
# COMPACT_ATOMS: atom_id res chain seq x y z
N MET A 1 46.62 -36.09 45.18
CA MET A 1 47.27 -36.36 46.47
C MET A 1 46.51 -37.48 47.15
N ASP A 2 47.16 -38.65 47.20
CA ASP A 2 47.24 -39.52 48.37
C ASP A 2 45.93 -40.04 49.01
N VAL A 3 45.53 -41.23 48.54
CA VAL A 3 44.54 -42.08 49.20
C VAL A 3 45.23 -42.84 50.35
N GLU A 4 45.51 -42.16 51.47
CA GLU A 4 46.09 -42.81 52.65
C GLU A 4 45.01 -43.58 53.43
N ARG A 5 45.05 -44.92 53.34
CA ARG A 5 44.02 -45.82 53.88
C ARG A 5 44.19 -46.04 55.39
N ARG A 6 43.83 -45.04 56.21
CA ARG A 6 43.80 -45.20 57.68
C ARG A 6 42.68 -46.12 58.13
N VAL A 7 42.99 -47.40 58.25
CA VAL A 7 42.28 -48.32 59.14
C VAL A 7 42.58 -47.90 60.58
N GLY A 8 41.82 -46.94 61.08
CA GLY A 8 41.86 -46.55 62.48
C GLY A 8 41.36 -47.70 63.33
N PHE A 9 42.27 -48.43 64.00
CA PHE A 9 41.89 -49.33 65.07
C PHE A 9 41.10 -48.53 66.10
N SER A 10 39.88 -48.97 66.42
CA SER A 10 38.95 -48.19 67.23
C SER A 10 39.56 -47.90 68.60
N SER A 11 39.73 -46.60 68.90
CA SER A 11 40.10 -46.17 70.25
C SER A 11 39.04 -46.68 71.22
N CYS A 12 39.47 -47.40 72.27
CA CYS A 12 38.57 -47.86 73.31
C CYS A 12 37.86 -46.63 73.91
N LEU A 13 36.53 -46.55 73.71
CA LEU A 13 35.70 -45.60 74.44
C LEU A 13 35.94 -45.83 75.94
N PRO A 14 36.14 -44.76 76.73
CA PRO A 14 36.41 -44.90 78.15
C PRO A 14 35.18 -45.51 78.83
N MET A 15 35.31 -46.78 79.23
CA MET A 15 34.31 -47.48 80.03
C MET A 15 34.13 -46.72 81.34
N SER A 16 32.93 -46.15 81.55
CA SER A 16 32.62 -45.38 82.76
C SER A 16 32.81 -46.24 84.01
N GLY A 17 33.33 -45.66 85.12
CA GLY A 17 33.71 -46.41 86.32
C GLY A 17 32.62 -47.36 86.82
N GLU A 18 31.39 -46.86 86.90
CA GLU A 18 30.17 -47.61 87.28
C GLU A 18 29.92 -48.88 86.46
N ARG A 19 30.44 -48.97 85.22
CA ARG A 19 30.36 -50.17 84.38
C ARG A 19 31.47 -51.18 84.70
N MET A 20 32.66 -50.72 85.10
CA MET A 20 33.69 -51.64 85.62
C MET A 20 33.22 -52.30 86.90
N ASP A 21 32.61 -51.56 87.83
CA ASP A 21 32.09 -52.10 89.09
C ASP A 21 31.01 -53.18 88.91
N GLN A 22 30.21 -53.08 87.83
CA GLN A 22 29.18 -54.07 87.49
C GLN A 22 29.73 -55.28 86.72
N LEU A 23 30.82 -55.13 85.96
CA LEU A 23 31.46 -56.22 85.22
C LEU A 23 32.47 -56.98 86.08
N TYR A 24 33.11 -56.31 87.05
CA TYR A 24 34.16 -56.86 87.90
C TYR A 24 33.74 -58.13 88.65
N PRO A 25 32.55 -58.25 89.28
CA PRO A 25 32.14 -59.50 89.96
C PRO A 25 32.01 -60.69 89.01
N MET A 26 31.58 -60.47 87.75
CA MET A 26 31.50 -61.51 86.74
C MET A 26 32.90 -61.88 86.19
N CYS A 27 33.75 -60.90 85.89
CA CYS A 27 35.14 -61.12 85.48
C CYS A 27 35.96 -61.83 86.57
N PHE A 28 35.74 -61.47 87.83
CA PHE A 28 36.32 -62.12 89.00
C PHE A 28 35.79 -63.55 89.14
N GLY A 29 34.48 -63.77 89.05
CA GLY A 29 33.87 -65.10 89.10
C GLY A 29 34.40 -66.05 88.01
N VAL A 30 34.50 -65.59 86.76
CA VAL A 30 35.16 -66.32 85.66
C VAL A 30 36.61 -66.63 86.02
N SER A 31 37.37 -65.64 86.48
CA SER A 31 38.79 -65.81 86.86
C SER A 31 38.96 -66.83 88.00
N CYS A 32 38.08 -66.82 88.99
CA CYS A 32 38.02 -67.78 90.08
C CYS A 32 37.68 -69.19 89.60
N THR A 33 36.71 -69.36 88.69
CA THR A 33 36.45 -70.69 88.10
C THR A 33 37.68 -71.21 87.35
N PHE A 34 38.31 -70.40 86.51
CA PHE A 34 39.48 -70.81 85.73
C PHE A 34 40.70 -71.13 86.63
N PHE A 35 40.89 -70.37 87.72
CA PHE A 35 41.94 -70.61 88.70
C PHE A 35 41.68 -71.89 89.53
N ALA A 36 40.44 -72.12 89.97
CA ALA A 36 40.04 -73.34 90.67
C ALA A 36 40.20 -74.57 89.76
N ILE A 37 39.75 -74.48 88.50
CA ILE A 37 39.95 -75.51 87.46
C ILE A 37 41.44 -75.83 87.29
N LYS A 38 42.30 -74.82 87.23
CA LYS A 38 43.76 -74.99 87.11
C LYS A 38 44.39 -75.66 88.34
N LEU A 39 43.95 -75.31 89.54
CA LEU A 39 44.38 -75.97 90.79
C LEU A 39 43.92 -77.42 90.87
N LEU A 40 42.63 -77.68 90.66
CA LEU A 40 42.03 -79.01 90.74
C LEU A 40 42.63 -79.97 89.70
N SER A 41 42.92 -79.48 88.49
CA SER A 41 43.61 -80.22 87.43
C SER A 41 45.05 -80.62 87.77
N SER A 42 45.67 -80.03 88.80
CA SER A 42 47.01 -80.41 89.28
C SER A 42 46.99 -81.54 90.34
N SER A 43 45.81 -81.94 90.81
CA SER A 43 45.65 -82.97 91.84
C SER A 43 45.66 -84.40 91.28
N LYS A 44 46.20 -85.38 92.04
CA LYS A 44 46.34 -86.78 91.60
C LYS A 44 45.12 -87.66 91.88
N LEU A 45 44.03 -87.13 92.46
CA LEU A 45 42.86 -87.89 92.91
C LEU A 45 41.81 -88.03 91.81
N LYS A 46 41.85 -89.15 91.07
CA LYS A 46 40.92 -89.46 89.97
C LYS A 46 39.57 -90.06 90.43
N ASP A 47 38.86 -89.37 91.33
CA ASP A 47 37.46 -89.71 91.64
C ASP A 47 36.52 -89.25 90.51
N GLU A 48 35.42 -89.96 90.30
CA GLU A 48 34.36 -89.61 89.35
C GLU A 48 33.68 -88.28 89.76
N LYS A 49 33.48 -88.09 91.07
CA LYS A 49 32.86 -86.87 91.64
C LYS A 49 33.67 -85.60 91.36
N TRP A 50 35.01 -85.70 91.28
CA TRP A 50 35.84 -84.55 90.91
C TRP A 50 35.66 -84.15 89.44
N ARG A 51 35.37 -85.09 88.54
CA ARG A 51 35.03 -84.78 87.14
C ARG A 51 33.69 -84.04 87.03
N GLU A 52 32.70 -84.45 87.83
CA GLU A 52 31.40 -83.79 87.89
C GLU A 52 31.50 -82.34 88.40
N ILE A 53 32.18 -82.12 89.53
CA ILE A 53 32.41 -80.78 90.09
C ILE A 53 33.15 -79.88 89.08
N MET A 54 34.19 -80.41 88.42
CA MET A 54 34.92 -79.69 87.37
C MET A 54 34.04 -79.32 86.17
N GLY A 55 33.14 -80.22 85.76
CA GLY A 55 32.14 -79.95 84.71
C GLY A 55 31.17 -78.83 85.11
N GLN A 56 30.66 -78.84 86.35
CA GLN A 56 29.78 -77.79 86.87
C GLN A 56 30.49 -76.43 86.97
N MET A 57 31.76 -76.39 87.41
CA MET A 57 32.55 -75.17 87.46
C MET A 57 32.87 -74.61 86.06
N LEU A 58 33.17 -75.48 85.08
CA LEU A 58 33.33 -75.10 83.67
C LEU A 58 32.02 -74.54 83.09
N GLN A 59 30.89 -75.17 83.38
CA GLN A 59 29.57 -74.75 82.91
C GLN A 59 29.18 -73.37 83.49
N GLY A 60 29.36 -73.15 84.79
CA GLY A 60 29.12 -71.86 85.43
C GLY A 60 30.06 -70.75 84.92
N GLY A 61 31.35 -71.05 84.73
CA GLY A 61 32.31 -70.12 84.14
C GLY A 61 31.96 -69.74 82.70
N ALA A 62 31.52 -70.71 81.88
CA ALA A 62 31.05 -70.46 80.52
C ALA A 62 29.76 -69.62 80.47
N GLN A 63 28.82 -69.84 81.40
CA GLN A 63 27.60 -69.03 81.52
C GLN A 63 27.92 -67.57 81.90
N LEU A 64 28.84 -67.34 82.84
CA LEU A 64 29.29 -65.99 83.21
C LEU A 64 30.03 -65.29 82.06
N LEU A 65 30.88 -66.02 81.32
CA LEU A 65 31.50 -65.50 80.08
C LEU A 65 30.45 -65.13 79.02
N GLY A 66 29.43 -65.96 78.81
CA GLY A 66 28.34 -65.67 77.88
C GLY A 66 27.56 -64.40 78.24
N LEU A 67 27.26 -64.21 79.54
CA LEU A 67 26.59 -63.01 80.04
C LEU A 67 27.46 -61.74 79.91
N LEU A 68 28.77 -61.84 80.14
CA LEU A 68 29.74 -60.76 79.93
C LEU A 68 29.79 -60.33 78.46
N VAL A 69 29.95 -61.27 77.54
CA VAL A 69 30.02 -61.00 76.09
C VAL A 69 28.70 -60.42 75.58
N TRP A 70 27.56 -61.00 75.99
CA TRP A 70 26.23 -60.51 75.61
C TRP A 70 25.97 -59.08 76.09
N ARG A 71 26.35 -58.75 77.34
CA ARG A 71 26.23 -57.39 77.87
C ARG A 71 27.15 -56.41 77.11
N ALA A 72 28.41 -56.78 76.89
CA ALA A 72 29.38 -55.93 76.20
C ALA A 72 28.97 -55.63 74.75
N GLN A 73 28.48 -56.64 74.01
CA GLN A 73 27.96 -56.45 72.66
C GLN A 73 26.75 -55.50 72.65
N ARG A 74 25.76 -55.76 73.53
CA ARG A 74 24.54 -54.95 73.61
C ARG A 74 24.82 -53.50 74.02
N ASP A 75 25.81 -53.25 74.88
CA ASP A 75 26.21 -51.89 75.26
C ASP A 75 26.98 -51.17 74.14
N PHE A 76 27.72 -51.89 73.28
CA PHE A 76 28.31 -51.32 72.06
C PHE A 76 27.23 -50.93 71.04
N GLU A 77 26.31 -51.85 70.72
CA GLU A 77 25.16 -51.59 69.84
C GLU A 77 24.32 -50.41 70.34
N ARG A 78 24.08 -50.32 71.65
CA ARG A 78 23.37 -49.20 72.29
C ARG A 78 24.14 -47.87 72.16
N ALA A 79 25.46 -47.87 72.32
CA ALA A 79 26.26 -46.66 72.17
C ALA A 79 26.27 -46.16 70.71
N GLU A 80 26.37 -47.08 69.73
CA GLU A 80 26.31 -46.74 68.31
C GLU A 80 24.94 -46.18 67.91
N VAL A 81 23.84 -46.75 68.43
CA VAL A 81 22.47 -46.24 68.20
C VAL A 81 22.27 -44.86 68.84
N LEU A 82 22.77 -44.63 70.06
CA LEU A 82 22.67 -43.32 70.72
C LEU A 82 23.44 -42.23 69.95
N TRP A 83 24.64 -42.53 69.46
CA TRP A 83 25.40 -41.59 68.63
C TRP A 83 24.70 -41.27 67.30
N LYS A 84 24.14 -42.29 66.63
CA LYS A 84 23.34 -42.09 65.40
C LYS A 84 22.09 -41.25 65.65
N LEU A 85 21.43 -41.42 66.80
CA LEU A 85 20.29 -40.60 67.22
C LEU A 85 20.71 -39.14 67.42
N GLU A 86 21.78 -38.88 68.17
CA GLU A 86 22.28 -37.52 68.41
C GLU A 86 22.71 -36.81 67.11
N CYS A 87 23.28 -37.53 66.16
CA CYS A 87 23.56 -37.01 64.81
C CYS A 87 22.27 -36.69 64.03
N ALA A 88 21.30 -37.60 64.01
CA ALA A 88 20.04 -37.40 63.30
C ALA A 88 19.20 -36.25 63.89
N GLU A 89 19.22 -36.06 65.22
CA GLU A 89 18.58 -34.93 65.90
C GLU A 89 19.17 -33.59 65.45
N LYS A 90 20.51 -33.48 65.38
CA LYS A 90 21.22 -32.28 64.90
C LYS A 90 20.93 -31.99 63.42
N GLU A 91 20.87 -33.01 62.57
CA GLU A 91 20.45 -32.87 61.17
C GLU A 91 19.00 -32.38 61.05
N VAL A 92 18.09 -32.91 61.88
CA VAL A 92 16.69 -32.49 61.92
C VAL A 92 16.55 -31.04 62.42
N GLU A 93 17.36 -30.59 63.38
CA GLU A 93 17.41 -29.18 63.81
C GLU A 93 17.89 -28.24 62.71
N GLU A 94 18.94 -28.61 61.97
CA GLU A 94 19.47 -27.86 60.83
C GLU A 94 18.44 -27.79 59.68
N LEU A 95 17.74 -28.89 59.38
CA LEU A 95 16.64 -28.92 58.41
C LEU A 95 15.40 -28.14 58.87
N LYS A 96 15.19 -27.97 60.18
CA LYS A 96 14.20 -27.04 60.76
C LYS A 96 14.69 -25.60 60.68
N ARG A 97 15.99 -25.32 60.80
CA ARG A 97 16.58 -23.97 60.63
C ARG A 97 16.43 -23.50 59.19
N ARG A 98 16.87 -24.30 58.21
CA ARG A 98 16.73 -23.99 56.77
C ARG A 98 15.29 -23.70 56.38
N ARG A 99 14.33 -24.57 56.72
CA ARG A 99 12.90 -24.32 56.45
C ARG A 99 12.33 -23.03 57.06
N ARG A 100 12.88 -22.55 58.18
CA ARG A 100 12.50 -21.25 58.79
C ARG A 100 13.14 -20.04 58.07
N GLU A 101 14.23 -20.24 57.35
CA GLU A 101 14.87 -19.25 56.49
C GLU A 101 14.24 -19.23 55.09
N ASP A 102 13.95 -20.40 54.51
CA ASP A 102 13.20 -20.57 53.27
C ASP A 102 11.80 -19.92 53.38
N ALA A 103 11.10 -20.14 54.50
CA ALA A 103 9.81 -19.48 54.75
C ALA A 103 9.92 -17.95 54.76
N LYS A 104 10.99 -17.38 55.35
CA LYS A 104 11.26 -15.93 55.35
C LYS A 104 11.67 -15.41 53.98
N ALA A 105 12.38 -16.21 53.17
CA ALA A 105 12.72 -15.88 51.80
C ALA A 105 11.45 -15.86 50.92
N ASN A 106 10.61 -16.88 51.02
CA ASN A 106 9.33 -16.97 50.32
C ASN A 106 8.38 -15.83 50.72
N GLU A 107 8.34 -15.44 52.00
CA GLU A 107 7.58 -14.28 52.45
C GLU A 107 8.08 -12.97 51.80
N ARG A 108 9.40 -12.74 51.72
CA ARG A 108 9.98 -11.59 51.02
C ARG A 108 9.61 -11.58 49.54
N VAL A 109 9.70 -12.74 48.88
CA VAL A 109 9.31 -12.91 47.47
C VAL A 109 7.82 -12.57 47.27
N ALA A 110 6.94 -13.10 48.12
CA ALA A 110 5.50 -12.80 48.07
C ALA A 110 5.19 -11.30 48.25
N ARG A 111 5.87 -10.62 49.19
CA ARG A 111 5.75 -9.16 49.36
C ARG A 111 6.22 -8.38 48.12
N ILE A 112 7.30 -8.81 47.46
CA ILE A 112 7.79 -8.20 46.22
C ILE A 112 6.76 -8.36 45.11
N TYR A 113 6.23 -9.56 44.89
CA TYR A 113 5.18 -9.80 43.89
C TYR A 113 3.91 -8.97 44.17
N ALA A 114 3.41 -8.95 45.40
CA ALA A 114 2.25 -8.14 45.77
C ALA A 114 2.49 -6.64 45.54
N THR A 115 3.69 -6.13 45.82
CA THR A 115 4.05 -4.72 45.56
C THR A 115 4.07 -4.42 44.06
N GLN A 116 4.65 -5.31 43.24
CA GLN A 116 4.68 -5.16 41.78
C GLN A 116 3.28 -5.26 41.15
N GLU A 117 2.43 -6.14 41.67
CA GLU A 117 1.03 -6.26 41.23
C GLU A 117 0.24 -4.97 41.51
N GLN A 118 0.40 -4.37 42.70
CA GLN A 118 -0.25 -3.09 43.02
C GLN A 118 0.28 -1.93 42.15
N ASN A 119 1.59 -1.87 41.90
CA ASN A 119 2.17 -0.89 40.97
C ASN A 119 1.59 -1.04 39.56
N TRP A 120 1.58 -2.26 39.01
CA TRP A 120 1.01 -2.58 37.70
C TRP A 120 -0.49 -2.26 37.64
N PHE A 121 -1.25 -2.53 38.70
CA PHE A 121 -2.66 -2.18 38.82
C PHE A 121 -2.86 -0.65 38.77
N GLY A 122 -2.02 0.12 39.47
CA GLY A 122 -1.99 1.57 39.46
C GLY A 122 -1.67 2.15 38.07
N GLU A 123 -0.62 1.65 37.42
CA GLU A 123 -0.24 2.06 36.06
C GLU A 123 -1.31 1.72 35.02
N ARG A 124 -1.88 0.50 35.07
CA ARG A 124 -3.00 0.10 34.22
C ARG A 124 -4.20 1.02 34.37
N ASN A 125 -4.50 1.47 35.58
CA ASN A 125 -5.58 2.42 35.83
C ASN A 125 -5.23 3.85 35.37
N ARG A 126 -3.98 4.30 35.54
CA ARG A 126 -3.50 5.57 34.96
C ARG A 126 -3.63 5.56 33.43
N MET A 127 -3.20 4.50 32.77
CA MET A 127 -3.33 4.34 31.30
C MET A 127 -4.79 4.31 30.86
N ARG A 128 -5.69 3.60 31.57
CA ARG A 128 -7.14 3.62 31.31
C ARG A 128 -7.72 5.03 31.39
N LEU A 129 -7.34 5.82 32.40
CA LEU A 129 -7.78 7.21 32.55
C LEU A 129 -7.23 8.11 31.41
N GLN A 130 -5.98 7.93 30.99
CA GLN A 130 -5.40 8.63 29.84
C GLN A 130 -6.10 8.27 28.52
N ILE A 131 -6.37 6.98 28.27
CA ILE A 131 -7.12 6.50 27.10
C ILE A 131 -8.54 7.11 27.10
N ASN A 132 -9.24 7.09 28.23
CA ASN A 132 -10.57 7.69 28.33
C ASN A 132 -10.56 9.22 28.12
N ALA A 133 -9.51 9.92 28.58
CA ALA A 133 -9.34 11.35 28.31
C ALA A 133 -9.12 11.63 26.81
N LEU A 134 -8.26 10.86 26.14
CA LEU A 134 -8.01 10.96 24.70
C LEU A 134 -9.27 10.61 23.87
N LEU A 135 -10.01 9.57 24.25
CA LEU A 135 -11.29 9.22 23.60
C LEU A 135 -12.33 10.33 23.74
N ASN A 136 -12.41 10.99 24.90
CA ASN A 136 -13.29 12.15 25.08
C ASN A 136 -12.83 13.36 24.25
N GLN A 137 -11.52 13.60 24.13
CA GLN A 137 -10.97 14.65 23.25
C GLN A 137 -11.27 14.37 21.77
N LEU A 138 -11.08 13.13 21.31
CA LEU A 138 -11.45 12.70 19.95
C LEU A 138 -12.95 12.90 19.70
N ARG A 139 -13.82 12.47 20.62
CA ARG A 139 -15.28 12.65 20.51
C ARG A 139 -15.72 14.12 20.46
N ILE A 140 -14.97 15.03 21.09
CA ILE A 140 -15.19 16.49 20.99
C ILE A 140 -14.69 17.02 19.64
N PHE A 141 -13.54 16.53 19.15
CA PHE A 141 -12.99 16.90 17.85
C PHE A 141 -13.87 16.42 16.68
N GLU A 142 -14.38 15.19 16.75
CA GLU A 142 -15.34 14.62 15.78
C GLU A 142 -16.61 15.46 15.67
N LYS A 143 -17.18 15.89 16.82
CA LYS A 143 -18.32 16.81 16.85
C LYS A 143 -18.02 18.14 16.18
N ARG A 144 -16.91 18.79 16.56
CA ARG A 144 -16.48 20.06 15.94
C ARG A 144 -16.23 19.92 14.44
N ARG A 145 -15.73 18.77 13.99
CA ARG A 145 -15.55 18.47 12.56
C ARG A 145 -16.89 18.31 11.85
N ALA A 146 -17.86 17.61 12.45
CA ALA A 146 -19.22 17.52 11.91
C ALA A 146 -19.90 18.90 11.84
N GLU A 147 -19.89 19.66 12.93
CA GLU A 147 -20.40 21.05 12.98
C GLU A 147 -19.76 21.95 11.91
N SER A 148 -18.47 21.76 11.62
CA SER A 148 -17.76 22.48 10.55
C SER A 148 -18.15 22.02 9.14
N ILE A 149 -18.40 20.73 8.96
CA ILE A 149 -18.88 20.16 7.68
C ILE A 149 -20.31 20.64 7.41
N ASP A 150 -21.20 20.62 8.40
CA ASP A 150 -22.58 21.11 8.29
C ASP A 150 -22.62 22.61 7.95
N ASN A 151 -21.74 23.42 8.56
CA ASN A 151 -21.60 24.84 8.21
C ASN A 151 -21.15 25.04 6.75
N LEU A 152 -20.15 24.28 6.29
CA LEU A 152 -19.67 24.36 4.92
C LEU A 152 -20.71 23.86 3.91
N ALA A 153 -21.45 22.79 4.23
CA ALA A 153 -22.54 22.28 3.40
C ALA A 153 -23.69 23.30 3.28
N GLY A 154 -24.05 23.98 4.38
CA GLY A 154 -24.99 25.10 4.36
C GLY A 154 -24.54 26.23 3.42
N ARG A 155 -23.29 26.67 3.54
CA ARG A 155 -22.70 27.70 2.67
C ARG A 155 -22.61 27.28 1.20
N ILE A 156 -22.32 26.00 0.92
CA ILE A 156 -22.34 25.47 -0.45
C ILE A 156 -23.75 25.58 -1.04
N LYS A 157 -24.78 25.19 -0.27
CA LYS A 157 -26.18 25.30 -0.70
C LYS A 157 -26.63 26.76 -0.92
N GLU A 158 -26.19 27.69 -0.08
CA GLU A 158 -26.39 29.13 -0.29
C GLU A 158 -25.76 29.61 -1.61
N PHE A 159 -24.55 29.16 -1.94
CA PHE A 159 -23.92 29.46 -3.22
C PHE A 159 -24.61 28.78 -4.41
N GLU A 160 -25.09 27.55 -4.27
CA GLU A 160 -25.87 26.85 -5.31
C GLU A 160 -27.17 27.59 -5.65
N GLU A 161 -27.90 28.08 -4.63
CA GLU A 161 -29.12 28.89 -4.82
C GLU A 161 -28.82 30.25 -5.46
N LEU A 162 -27.70 30.89 -5.10
CA LEU A 162 -27.23 32.13 -5.71
C LEU A 162 -26.77 31.94 -7.17
N VAL A 163 -26.10 30.82 -7.48
CA VAL A 163 -25.73 30.47 -8.85
C VAL A 163 -26.96 30.14 -9.69
N ALA A 164 -27.94 29.40 -9.14
CA ALA A 164 -29.18 29.07 -9.85
C ALA A 164 -30.02 30.32 -10.17
N THR A 165 -30.15 31.26 -9.23
CA THR A 165 -30.86 32.52 -9.47
C THR A 165 -30.11 33.43 -10.45
N SER A 166 -28.77 33.47 -10.39
CA SER A 166 -27.93 34.16 -11.37
C SER A 166 -28.06 33.57 -12.78
N ALA A 167 -28.06 32.24 -12.92
CA ALA A 167 -28.24 31.56 -14.20
C ALA A 167 -29.60 31.90 -14.85
N GLN A 168 -30.69 31.88 -14.07
CA GLN A 168 -32.00 32.31 -14.57
C GLN A 168 -32.06 33.82 -14.92
N ALA A 169 -31.23 34.67 -14.30
CA ALA A 169 -31.15 36.08 -14.67
C ALA A 169 -30.45 36.24 -16.04
N LEU A 170 -29.33 35.54 -16.23
CA LEU A 170 -28.59 35.51 -17.49
C LEU A 170 -29.43 34.92 -18.65
N GLU A 171 -30.21 33.87 -18.38
CA GLU A 171 -31.13 33.27 -19.36
C GLU A 171 -32.17 34.29 -19.84
N ARG A 172 -32.88 34.96 -18.90
CA ARG A 172 -33.84 36.05 -19.22
C ARG A 172 -33.20 37.23 -19.94
N GLU A 173 -31.91 37.49 -19.73
CA GLU A 173 -31.18 38.54 -20.45
C GLU A 173 -30.77 38.09 -21.86
N SER A 174 -30.43 36.81 -22.05
CA SER A 174 -30.22 36.22 -23.37
C SER A 174 -31.49 36.23 -24.22
N GLU A 175 -32.66 35.99 -23.62
CA GLU A 175 -33.97 36.09 -24.28
C GLU A 175 -34.26 37.51 -24.76
N LYS A 176 -34.03 38.52 -23.90
CA LYS A 176 -34.17 39.94 -24.26
C LYS A 176 -33.21 40.32 -25.38
N ASN A 177 -31.96 39.89 -25.32
CA ASN A 177 -30.96 40.18 -26.34
C ASN A 177 -31.34 39.54 -27.70
N ARG A 178 -31.89 38.31 -27.69
CA ARG A 178 -32.44 37.67 -28.91
C ARG A 178 -33.63 38.44 -29.48
N ALA A 179 -34.54 38.92 -28.62
CA ALA A 179 -35.67 39.76 -29.05
C ALA A 179 -35.21 41.10 -29.65
N LEU A 180 -34.24 41.77 -29.00
CA LEU A 180 -33.66 43.03 -29.51
C LEU A 180 -32.90 42.84 -30.83
N GLN A 181 -32.20 41.72 -31.03
CA GLN A 181 -31.58 41.39 -32.32
C GLN A 181 -32.63 41.19 -33.43
N GLU A 182 -33.77 40.55 -33.12
CA GLU A 182 -34.85 40.33 -34.08
C GLU A 182 -35.60 41.62 -34.43
N GLU A 183 -35.85 42.51 -33.47
CA GLU A 183 -36.38 43.86 -33.76
C GLU A 183 -35.38 44.70 -34.57
N LEU A 184 -34.09 44.63 -34.26
CA LEU A 184 -33.04 45.32 -35.03
C LEU A 184 -32.94 44.78 -36.46
N ARG A 185 -33.17 43.48 -36.69
CA ARG A 185 -33.24 42.86 -38.01
C ARG A 185 -34.39 43.43 -38.83
N LYS A 186 -35.61 43.48 -38.27
CA LYS A 186 -36.80 44.06 -38.92
C LYS A 186 -36.59 45.53 -39.28
N ALA A 187 -36.16 46.33 -38.31
CA ALA A 187 -35.88 47.76 -38.53
C ALA A 187 -34.77 47.97 -39.59
N GLY A 188 -33.79 47.06 -39.68
CA GLY A 188 -32.79 47.03 -40.74
C GLY A 188 -33.37 46.73 -42.13
N GLU A 189 -34.31 45.78 -42.22
CA GLU A 189 -35.01 45.44 -43.47
C GLU A 189 -35.95 46.56 -43.94
N GLU A 190 -36.71 47.18 -43.03
CA GLU A 190 -37.57 48.34 -43.29
C GLU A 190 -36.75 49.59 -43.72
N ALA A 191 -35.61 49.84 -43.06
CA ALA A 191 -34.68 50.91 -43.43
C ALA A 191 -34.04 50.66 -44.81
N GLU A 192 -33.81 49.41 -45.18
CA GLU A 192 -33.22 49.04 -46.46
C GLU A 192 -34.25 48.99 -47.61
N GLU A 193 -35.50 48.63 -47.34
CA GLU A 193 -36.60 48.77 -48.30
C GLU A 193 -36.93 50.24 -48.57
N SER A 194 -37.04 51.08 -47.52
CA SER A 194 -37.28 52.51 -47.68
C SER A 194 -36.13 53.24 -48.40
N ARG A 195 -34.87 52.82 -48.20
CA ARG A 195 -33.73 53.26 -49.04
C ARG A 195 -33.91 52.86 -50.51
N LYS A 196 -34.31 51.62 -50.79
CA LYS A 196 -34.54 51.14 -52.17
C LYS A 196 -35.70 51.86 -52.85
N ALA A 197 -36.76 52.22 -52.10
CA ALA A 197 -37.85 53.05 -52.59
C ALA A 197 -37.37 54.48 -52.91
N ALA A 198 -36.63 55.11 -52.00
CA ALA A 198 -36.06 56.45 -52.22
C ALA A 198 -35.06 56.48 -53.40
N ALA A 199 -34.26 55.42 -53.58
CA ALA A 199 -33.35 55.28 -54.72
C ALA A 199 -34.11 55.21 -56.05
N ARG A 200 -35.16 54.37 -56.14
CA ARG A 200 -36.02 54.30 -57.33
C ARG A 200 -36.67 55.65 -57.65
N GLN A 201 -37.23 56.34 -56.65
CA GLN A 201 -37.82 57.66 -56.83
C GLN A 201 -36.78 58.70 -57.30
N ALA A 202 -35.54 58.64 -56.80
CA ALA A 202 -34.46 59.50 -57.26
C ALA A 202 -34.05 59.20 -58.72
N GLU A 203 -34.01 57.93 -59.12
CA GLU A 203 -33.76 57.51 -60.51
C GLU A 203 -34.89 57.93 -61.45
N GLU A 204 -36.16 57.79 -61.03
CA GLU A 204 -37.35 58.22 -61.76
C GLU A 204 -37.35 59.73 -61.96
N HIS A 205 -37.19 60.52 -60.90
CA HIS A 205 -37.09 61.98 -61.00
C HIS A 205 -35.87 62.45 -61.80
N ALA A 206 -34.74 61.74 -61.74
CA ALA A 206 -33.60 62.03 -62.61
C ALA A 206 -33.94 61.78 -64.09
N ALA A 207 -34.61 60.66 -64.40
CA ALA A 207 -35.08 60.34 -65.75
C ALA A 207 -36.14 61.34 -66.26
N GLU A 208 -37.05 61.80 -65.40
CA GLU A 208 -38.00 62.87 -65.71
C GLU A 208 -37.30 64.21 -65.98
N SER A 209 -36.35 64.60 -65.13
CA SER A 209 -35.52 65.80 -65.35
C SER A 209 -34.74 65.72 -66.67
N TRP A 210 -34.24 64.54 -67.03
CA TRP A 210 -33.60 64.31 -68.34
C TRP A 210 -34.60 64.42 -69.51
N LYS A 211 -35.81 63.84 -69.42
CA LYS A 211 -36.87 64.02 -70.42
C LYS A 211 -37.22 65.51 -70.60
N GLN A 212 -37.40 66.25 -69.50
CA GLN A 212 -37.68 67.69 -69.50
C GLN A 212 -36.54 68.50 -70.16
N LYS A 213 -35.28 68.22 -69.80
CA LYS A 213 -34.10 68.85 -70.44
C LYS A 213 -34.04 68.56 -71.94
N THR A 214 -34.29 67.33 -72.36
CA THR A 214 -34.30 66.95 -73.79
C THR A 214 -35.43 67.66 -74.55
N ALA A 215 -36.64 67.71 -73.99
CA ALA A 215 -37.77 68.43 -74.58
C ALA A 215 -37.49 69.95 -74.69
N PHE A 216 -36.85 70.55 -73.67
CA PHE A 216 -36.44 71.94 -73.70
C PHE A 216 -35.38 72.21 -74.79
N ILE A 217 -34.37 71.35 -74.93
CA ILE A 217 -33.35 71.45 -76.00
C ILE A 217 -34.02 71.35 -77.38
N GLN A 218 -34.96 70.42 -77.58
CA GLN A 218 -35.72 70.31 -78.81
C GLN A 218 -36.54 71.58 -79.09
N LEU A 219 -37.25 72.12 -78.09
CA LEU A 219 -38.08 73.31 -78.24
C LEU A 219 -37.25 74.57 -78.54
N VAL A 220 -36.07 74.73 -77.90
CA VAL A 220 -35.10 75.78 -78.25
C VAL A 220 -34.57 75.61 -79.68
N SER A 221 -34.31 74.38 -80.13
CA SER A 221 -33.87 74.14 -81.51
C SER A 221 -34.94 74.43 -82.56
N ALA A 222 -36.22 74.15 -82.25
CA ALA A 222 -37.35 74.49 -83.11
C ALA A 222 -37.57 76.00 -83.17
N HIS A 223 -37.48 76.70 -82.03
CA HIS A 223 -37.54 78.17 -81.96
C HIS A 223 -36.42 78.80 -82.81
N ARG A 224 -35.17 78.34 -82.64
CA ARG A 224 -33.98 78.74 -83.41
C ARG A 224 -34.16 78.54 -84.92
N GLN A 225 -34.90 77.50 -85.34
CA GLN A 225 -35.20 77.27 -86.75
C GLN A 225 -36.31 78.19 -87.27
N LEU A 226 -37.35 78.45 -86.47
CA LEU A 226 -38.38 79.44 -86.79
C LEU A 226 -37.82 80.87 -86.88
N GLU A 227 -36.87 81.26 -86.02
CA GLU A 227 -36.11 82.52 -86.16
C GLU A 227 -35.41 82.60 -87.53
N ALA A 228 -34.78 81.50 -87.96
CA ALA A 228 -34.08 81.42 -89.24
C ALA A 228 -35.02 81.42 -90.45
N GLU A 229 -36.25 80.91 -90.31
CA GLU A 229 -37.31 80.95 -91.32
C GLU A 229 -37.94 82.34 -91.43
N LEU A 230 -38.25 82.97 -90.31
CA LEU A 230 -38.68 84.37 -90.25
C LEU A 230 -37.61 85.29 -90.86
N GLY A 231 -36.34 85.07 -90.54
CA GLY A 231 -35.22 85.79 -91.14
C GLY A 231 -35.03 85.53 -92.65
N ARG A 232 -35.45 84.38 -93.18
CA ARG A 232 -35.50 84.12 -94.64
C ARG A 232 -36.67 84.87 -95.28
N ALA A 233 -37.87 84.74 -94.72
CA ALA A 233 -39.07 85.42 -95.21
C ALA A 233 -38.94 86.95 -95.18
N PHE A 234 -38.38 87.52 -94.11
CA PHE A 234 -38.14 88.95 -93.98
C PHE A 234 -37.19 89.47 -95.07
N ARG A 235 -36.10 88.76 -95.39
CA ARG A 235 -35.22 89.12 -96.52
C ARG A 235 -35.94 89.04 -97.86
N GLN A 236 -36.87 88.11 -98.03
CA GLN A 236 -37.65 87.99 -99.27
C GLN A 236 -38.72 89.10 -99.41
N VAL A 237 -39.24 89.61 -98.28
CA VAL A 237 -40.10 90.82 -98.24
C VAL A 237 -39.28 92.07 -98.53
N GLU A 238 -38.07 92.20 -97.98
CA GLU A 238 -37.15 93.31 -98.31
C GLU A 238 -36.75 93.32 -99.80
N VAL A 239 -36.41 92.16 -100.38
CA VAL A 239 -36.16 92.05 -101.84
C VAL A 239 -37.40 92.45 -102.64
N GLY A 240 -38.60 91.98 -102.29
CA GLY A 240 -39.83 92.38 -102.96
C GLY A 240 -40.17 93.88 -102.81
N LYS A 241 -39.78 94.50 -101.70
CA LYS A 241 -39.87 95.95 -101.46
C LYS A 241 -38.89 96.73 -102.34
N ASP A 242 -37.66 96.23 -102.51
CA ASP A 242 -36.66 96.87 -103.36
C ASP A 242 -37.02 96.71 -104.85
N GLU A 243 -37.55 95.55 -105.26
CA GLU A 243 -38.15 95.33 -106.59
C GLU A 243 -39.34 96.26 -106.85
N LEU A 244 -40.26 96.41 -105.89
CA LEU A 244 -41.37 97.36 -105.99
C LEU A 244 -40.90 98.83 -106.04
N SER A 245 -39.78 99.15 -105.39
CA SER A 245 -39.17 100.49 -105.45
C SER A 245 -38.60 100.76 -106.85
N LEU A 246 -37.91 99.77 -107.45
CA LEU A 246 -37.43 99.85 -108.83
C LEU A 246 -38.58 99.96 -109.85
N ILE A 247 -39.68 99.22 -109.64
CA ILE A 247 -40.90 99.31 -110.45
C ILE A 247 -41.55 100.71 -110.30
N LEU A 248 -41.51 101.30 -109.10
CA LEU A 248 -42.00 102.66 -108.86
C LEU A 248 -41.14 103.71 -109.58
N GLU A 249 -39.81 103.58 -109.58
CA GLU A 249 -38.92 104.46 -110.35
C GLU A 249 -39.22 104.35 -111.85
N GLN A 250 -39.29 103.14 -112.42
CA GLN A 250 -39.69 102.93 -113.81
C GLN A 250 -41.09 103.49 -114.12
N LYS A 251 -42.03 103.43 -113.17
CA LYS A 251 -43.36 104.05 -113.29
C LYS A 251 -43.28 105.58 -113.31
N VAL A 252 -42.43 106.18 -112.48
CA VAL A 252 -42.21 107.64 -112.44
C VAL A 252 -41.53 108.11 -113.73
N GLU A 253 -40.55 107.38 -114.23
CA GLU A 253 -39.92 107.64 -115.53
C GLU A 253 -40.92 107.57 -116.68
N ALA A 254 -41.74 106.52 -116.74
CA ALA A 254 -42.79 106.35 -117.74
C ALA A 254 -43.88 107.43 -117.66
N VAL A 255 -44.26 107.87 -116.44
CA VAL A 255 -45.15 109.02 -116.23
C VAL A 255 -44.49 110.32 -116.70
N SER A 256 -43.19 110.50 -116.47
CA SER A 256 -42.45 111.67 -116.98
C SER A 256 -42.41 111.70 -118.52
N MET A 257 -42.32 110.53 -119.17
CA MET A 257 -42.38 110.39 -120.63
C MET A 257 -43.77 110.74 -121.16
N GLY A 258 -44.84 110.25 -120.52
CA GLY A 258 -46.22 110.63 -120.84
C GLY A 258 -46.50 112.13 -120.65
N GLN A 259 -45.95 112.74 -119.59
CA GLN A 259 -46.06 114.18 -119.34
C GLN A 259 -45.28 115.02 -120.36
N LYS A 260 -44.07 114.59 -120.77
CA LYS A 260 -43.30 115.25 -121.85
C LYS A 260 -44.07 115.25 -123.18
N LEU A 261 -44.58 114.10 -123.61
CA LEU A 261 -45.38 114.00 -124.84
C LEU A 261 -46.69 114.81 -124.76
N SER A 262 -47.29 114.91 -123.57
CA SER A 262 -48.49 115.76 -123.35
C SER A 262 -48.17 117.26 -123.39
N LEU A 263 -46.94 117.66 -123.05
CA LEU A 263 -46.50 119.07 -123.08
C LEU A 263 -46.18 119.56 -124.51
N GLU A 264 -45.64 118.71 -125.39
CA GLU A 264 -45.35 119.09 -126.78
C GLU A 264 -46.60 119.46 -127.56
N VAL A 265 -47.71 118.73 -127.36
CA VAL A 265 -49.00 119.00 -128.03
C VAL A 265 -49.59 120.37 -127.64
N VAL A 266 -49.33 120.85 -126.42
CA VAL A 266 -49.80 122.16 -125.95
C VAL A 266 -48.87 123.30 -126.37
N LYS A 267 -47.59 123.02 -126.64
CA LYS A 267 -46.56 124.04 -126.93
C LYS A 267 -46.39 124.38 -128.42
N LEU A 268 -47.33 123.97 -129.27
CA LEU A 268 -47.53 124.50 -130.63
C LEU A 268 -48.45 125.75 -130.67
N ARG A 269 -48.60 126.44 -129.52
CA ARG A 269 -49.04 127.84 -129.43
C ARG A 269 -48.08 128.62 -128.54
N SER A 270 -47.94 129.92 -128.83
CA SER A 270 -47.04 130.89 -128.18
C SER A 270 -45.54 130.53 -128.21
N GLU A 271 -44.86 131.00 -129.26
CA GLU A 271 -43.41 131.21 -129.29
C GLU A 271 -43.04 132.52 -128.56
N ALA A 272 -41.92 132.55 -127.81
CA ALA A 272 -40.98 133.69 -127.69
C ALA A 272 -39.96 133.48 -126.54
N GLY A 273 -38.71 133.92 -126.77
CA GLY A 273 -37.81 134.39 -125.69
C GLY A 273 -36.91 133.37 -124.95
N HIS A 274 -35.60 133.45 -125.23
CA HIS A 274 -34.49 133.75 -124.28
C HIS A 274 -34.60 133.34 -122.78
N LYS A 275 -33.54 132.95 -122.04
CA LYS A 275 -32.10 132.62 -122.29
C LYS A 275 -31.50 132.15 -120.94
N GLY A 276 -30.57 131.18 -120.93
CA GLY A 276 -29.68 130.84 -119.80
C GLY A 276 -30.33 130.34 -118.49
N ASP A 277 -29.60 130.02 -117.41
CA ASP A 277 -28.20 129.52 -117.30
C ASP A 277 -27.89 129.06 -115.85
N THR A 278 -26.99 128.07 -115.70
CA THR A 278 -26.10 127.78 -114.54
C THR A 278 -26.58 127.58 -113.08
N GLU A 279 -26.28 126.37 -112.55
CA GLU A 279 -25.75 126.06 -111.19
C GLU A 279 -26.65 126.32 -109.92
N ARG A 280 -26.39 125.85 -108.67
CA ARG A 280 -25.17 125.42 -107.93
C ARG A 280 -25.39 124.37 -106.81
N HIS A 281 -24.40 123.47 -106.66
CA HIS A 281 -23.77 123.00 -105.37
C HIS A 281 -24.63 122.23 -104.32
N GLN A 282 -24.08 121.51 -103.33
CA GLN A 282 -22.78 120.85 -103.04
C GLN A 282 -23.10 119.70 -102.04
N SER A 283 -22.56 118.48 -102.15
CA SER A 283 -21.19 118.01 -101.81
C SER A 283 -20.86 117.95 -100.30
N GLY A 284 -20.38 116.78 -99.86
CA GLY A 284 -19.63 116.59 -98.61
C GLY A 284 -20.40 115.95 -97.43
N ASN A 285 -19.75 115.16 -96.56
CA ASN A 285 -18.43 114.53 -96.70
C ASN A 285 -18.23 113.34 -95.73
N SER A 286 -17.18 112.55 -95.96
CA SER A 286 -16.75 111.40 -95.13
C SER A 286 -16.23 111.79 -93.74
N SER A 287 -16.26 110.89 -92.73
CA SER A 287 -15.07 110.43 -91.96
C SER A 287 -15.38 109.54 -90.71
N SER A 288 -14.38 108.73 -90.35
CA SER A 288 -14.14 107.76 -89.25
C SER A 288 -14.51 108.10 -87.78
N GLY A 289 -14.49 107.10 -86.85
CA GLY A 289 -14.68 107.34 -85.40
C GLY A 289 -14.56 106.18 -84.36
N SER A 290 -13.41 105.53 -84.22
CA SER A 290 -12.79 104.89 -83.02
C SER A 290 -13.51 104.49 -81.68
N GLN A 291 -13.13 103.30 -81.17
CA GLN A 291 -12.86 102.92 -79.73
C GLN A 291 -14.05 102.58 -78.76
N LYS A 292 -13.96 101.78 -77.65
CA LYS A 292 -12.88 101.31 -76.71
C LYS A 292 -13.12 99.90 -76.06
N ARG A 293 -12.03 99.12 -75.83
CA ARG A 293 -11.46 98.47 -74.58
C ARG A 293 -12.31 97.58 -73.61
N SER A 294 -11.79 96.72 -72.69
CA SER A 294 -10.57 95.86 -72.50
C SER A 294 -10.48 95.23 -71.05
N TRP A 295 -9.56 94.24 -70.80
CA TRP A 295 -9.02 93.69 -69.50
C TRP A 295 -9.80 92.54 -68.78
N TYR A 296 -9.24 91.49 -68.11
CA TYR A 296 -7.89 90.82 -67.97
C TYR A 296 -8.06 89.37 -67.34
N ARG A 297 -7.36 88.28 -67.75
CA ARG A 297 -6.10 87.60 -67.23
C ARG A 297 -6.14 86.88 -65.85
N ARG A 298 -5.32 85.85 -65.48
CA ARG A 298 -4.38 84.82 -66.10
C ARG A 298 -3.65 83.99 -64.96
N ILE A 299 -2.76 83.01 -65.27
CA ILE A 299 -1.54 82.46 -64.55
C ILE A 299 -1.72 81.05 -63.89
N ASN A 300 -0.84 80.00 -63.94
CA ASN A 300 0.52 79.65 -64.52
C ASN A 300 0.60 78.10 -64.79
N ALA A 301 1.58 77.33 -65.34
CA ALA A 301 3.04 77.36 -65.74
C ALA A 301 4.10 77.04 -64.64
N HIS A 302 5.19 76.22 -64.78
CA HIS A 302 5.78 75.29 -65.82
C HIS A 302 6.91 74.37 -65.22
N GLY A 303 7.49 73.37 -65.94
CA GLY A 303 8.68 72.55 -65.51
C GLY A 303 9.33 71.62 -66.58
N LYS A 304 10.63 71.18 -66.44
CA LYS A 304 11.46 70.41 -67.43
C LYS A 304 12.65 69.57 -66.84
N PRO A 305 13.42 68.72 -67.61
CA PRO A 305 14.31 67.62 -67.13
C PRO A 305 15.86 67.77 -67.30
N SER A 306 16.68 66.75 -66.92
CA SER A 306 18.18 66.64 -67.16
C SER A 306 18.73 65.17 -67.19
N SER A 307 20.08 64.92 -67.27
CA SER A 307 20.69 63.65 -67.79
C SER A 307 22.17 63.27 -67.41
N ARG A 308 22.61 62.01 -67.71
CA ARG A 308 23.99 61.37 -67.71
C ARG A 308 24.67 61.09 -66.32
N THR A 309 25.63 60.15 -66.10
CA THR A 309 26.90 59.73 -66.80
C THR A 309 27.35 58.26 -66.45
N ARG A 310 28.48 57.70 -66.97
CA ARG A 310 29.04 56.30 -66.74
C ARG A 310 30.60 56.22 -66.87
N VAL A 311 31.26 55.11 -66.41
CA VAL A 311 32.69 54.61 -66.65
C VAL A 311 33.72 54.93 -65.50
N LYS A 312 34.74 54.13 -65.07
CA LYS A 312 35.31 52.75 -65.31
C LYS A 312 35.78 52.09 -63.96
N THR A 313 35.64 50.77 -63.78
CA THR A 313 36.58 49.87 -63.02
C THR A 313 36.33 48.39 -63.39
N LEU A 314 37.37 47.56 -63.62
CA LEU A 314 37.24 46.10 -63.84
C LEU A 314 38.58 45.33 -63.69
N ASP A 315 39.26 45.42 -62.55
CA ASP A 315 40.63 44.86 -62.37
C ASP A 315 40.85 44.20 -60.98
N HIS A 316 39.83 43.56 -60.39
CA HIS A 316 39.89 43.03 -59.00
C HIS A 316 39.40 41.57 -58.80
N HIS A 317 38.67 40.94 -59.72
CA HIS A 317 37.99 39.67 -59.43
C HIS A 317 38.90 38.43 -59.38
N ASP A 318 39.86 38.31 -60.29
CA ASP A 318 40.67 37.10 -60.49
C ASP A 318 41.48 36.71 -59.23
N ALA A 319 41.89 37.72 -58.45
CA ALA A 319 42.61 37.54 -57.18
C ALA A 319 41.68 37.16 -56.01
N GLU A 320 40.36 37.30 -56.14
CA GLU A 320 39.38 36.86 -55.14
C GLU A 320 38.90 35.44 -55.42
N GLU A 321 38.68 35.06 -56.69
CA GLU A 321 38.20 33.73 -57.08
C GLU A 321 39.12 32.60 -56.58
N GLY A 322 40.44 32.71 -56.77
CA GLY A 322 41.40 31.69 -56.32
C GLY A 322 41.41 31.48 -54.80
N ARG A 323 41.13 32.53 -54.01
CA ARG A 323 40.98 32.44 -52.55
C ARG A 323 39.60 31.89 -52.16
N CYS A 324 38.56 32.29 -52.87
CA CYS A 324 37.20 31.77 -52.69
C CYS A 324 37.12 30.25 -52.94
N GLY A 325 37.81 29.74 -53.97
CA GLY A 325 37.88 28.31 -54.29
C GLY A 325 38.49 27.48 -53.16
N CYS A 326 39.66 27.87 -52.66
CA CYS A 326 40.33 27.14 -51.57
C CYS A 326 39.53 27.19 -50.25
N VAL A 327 38.93 28.34 -49.91
CA VAL A 327 38.05 28.47 -48.73
C VAL A 327 36.78 27.63 -48.89
N SER A 328 36.22 27.54 -50.10
CA SER A 328 35.09 26.66 -50.41
C SER A 328 35.46 25.19 -50.24
N GLU A 329 36.59 24.73 -50.76
CA GLU A 329 37.01 23.33 -50.64
C GLU A 329 37.31 22.95 -49.18
N GLN A 330 38.01 23.82 -48.44
CA GLN A 330 38.26 23.67 -47.00
C GLN A 330 36.94 23.51 -46.22
N ARG A 331 35.92 24.31 -46.57
CA ARG A 331 34.58 24.23 -45.98
C ARG A 331 33.88 22.91 -46.31
N HIS A 332 33.86 22.48 -47.57
CA HIS A 332 33.25 21.21 -47.97
C HIS A 332 33.92 20.02 -47.27
N ARG A 333 35.26 20.02 -47.12
CA ARG A 333 35.99 19.00 -46.36
C ARG A 333 35.58 18.97 -44.88
N LEU A 334 35.39 20.14 -44.24
CA LEU A 334 34.91 20.22 -42.86
C LEU A 334 33.46 19.74 -42.70
N GLU A 335 32.57 20.09 -43.65
CA GLU A 335 31.18 19.64 -43.65
C GLU A 335 31.08 18.12 -43.88
N VAL A 336 31.84 17.55 -44.82
CA VAL A 336 31.94 16.10 -45.03
C VAL A 336 32.49 15.37 -43.79
N ASN A 337 33.54 15.90 -43.15
CA ASN A 337 34.07 15.31 -41.92
C ASN A 337 33.06 15.36 -40.76
N ALA A 338 32.26 16.44 -40.65
CA ALA A 338 31.19 16.54 -39.67
C ALA A 338 30.07 15.51 -39.92
N TYR A 339 29.71 15.25 -41.17
CA TYR A 339 28.77 14.16 -41.51
C TYR A 339 29.37 12.77 -41.24
N ALA A 340 30.65 12.55 -41.53
CA ALA A 340 31.33 11.29 -41.25
C ALA A 340 31.34 10.97 -39.74
N GLU A 341 31.65 11.96 -38.88
CA GLU A 341 31.65 11.74 -37.43
C GLU A 341 30.22 11.63 -36.87
N GLN A 342 29.23 12.29 -37.47
CA GLN A 342 27.81 12.03 -37.14
C GLN A 342 27.37 10.60 -37.50
N MET A 343 27.89 10.01 -38.57
CA MET A 343 27.66 8.59 -38.89
C MET A 343 28.38 7.69 -37.90
N ARG A 344 29.67 7.95 -37.60
CA ARG A 344 30.45 7.19 -36.60
C ARG A 344 29.74 7.15 -35.23
N LEU A 345 29.18 8.28 -34.79
CA LEU A 345 28.39 8.41 -33.55
C LEU A 345 26.97 7.82 -33.62
N ARG A 346 26.45 7.48 -34.81
CA ARG A 346 25.22 6.68 -34.98
C ARG A 346 25.55 5.20 -34.95
N ASP A 347 26.60 4.77 -35.64
CA ASP A 347 27.05 3.39 -35.68
C ASP A 347 27.47 2.90 -34.29
N GLU A 348 28.22 3.71 -33.53
CA GLU A 348 28.59 3.45 -32.13
C GLU A 348 27.34 3.30 -31.22
N LYS A 349 26.25 4.04 -31.48
CA LYS A 349 24.98 3.89 -30.76
C LYS A 349 24.20 2.64 -31.18
N ILE A 350 24.23 2.28 -32.47
CA ILE A 350 23.61 1.05 -33.00
C ILE A 350 24.33 -0.16 -32.39
N GLU A 351 25.66 -0.14 -32.31
CA GLU A 351 26.45 -1.19 -31.67
C GLU A 351 26.13 -1.32 -30.16
N ILE A 352 26.05 -0.22 -29.41
CA ILE A 352 25.63 -0.25 -27.99
C ILE A 352 24.22 -0.84 -27.83
N LEU A 353 23.29 -0.56 -28.75
CA LEU A 353 21.95 -1.16 -28.74
C LEU A 353 21.98 -2.65 -29.12
N HIS A 354 22.83 -3.05 -30.06
CA HIS A 354 23.01 -4.45 -30.47
C HIS A 354 23.58 -5.30 -29.32
N TRP A 355 24.63 -4.84 -28.63
CA TRP A 355 25.18 -5.53 -27.46
C TRP A 355 24.17 -5.65 -26.30
N ARG A 356 23.32 -4.63 -26.09
CA ARG A 356 22.22 -4.71 -25.10
C ARG A 356 21.17 -5.75 -25.50
N LEU A 357 20.78 -5.78 -26.77
CA LEU A 357 19.83 -6.77 -27.29
C LEU A 357 20.37 -8.20 -27.13
N LEU A 358 21.64 -8.43 -27.45
CA LEU A 358 22.30 -9.73 -27.26
C LEU A 358 22.36 -10.14 -25.77
N SER A 359 22.67 -9.21 -24.86
CA SER A 359 22.64 -9.49 -23.40
C SER A 359 21.23 -9.94 -22.97
N MET A 360 20.21 -9.16 -23.34
CA MET A 360 18.81 -9.49 -23.04
C MET A 360 18.36 -10.82 -23.67
N GLU A 361 18.85 -11.18 -24.86
CA GLU A 361 18.52 -12.46 -25.50
C GLU A 361 19.19 -13.65 -24.79
N ILE A 362 20.43 -13.47 -24.29
CA ILE A 362 21.14 -14.48 -23.48
C ILE A 362 20.45 -14.65 -22.13
N GLU A 363 20.15 -13.54 -21.43
CA GLU A 363 19.43 -13.52 -20.16
C GLU A 363 18.04 -14.16 -20.30
N SER A 364 17.31 -13.87 -21.40
CA SER A 364 16.01 -14.49 -21.68
C SER A 364 16.12 -16.00 -21.93
N LYS A 365 17.19 -16.49 -22.57
CA LYS A 365 17.41 -17.93 -22.78
C LYS A 365 17.80 -18.66 -21.49
N GLN A 366 18.56 -18.01 -20.60
CA GLN A 366 18.87 -18.52 -19.26
C GLN A 366 17.60 -18.62 -18.43
N LEU A 367 16.81 -17.55 -18.33
CA LEU A 367 15.54 -17.55 -17.60
C LEU A 367 14.51 -18.55 -18.16
N GLN A 368 14.54 -18.84 -19.46
CA GLN A 368 13.71 -19.90 -20.05
C GLN A 368 14.16 -21.29 -19.59
N ALA A 369 15.48 -21.57 -19.55
CA ALA A 369 16.00 -22.83 -19.04
C ALA A 369 15.67 -23.03 -17.55
N ASP A 370 15.86 -21.99 -16.72
CA ASP A 370 15.49 -22.00 -15.30
C ASP A 370 13.99 -22.30 -15.09
N LEU A 371 13.13 -21.73 -15.95
CA LEU A 371 11.68 -21.98 -15.93
C LEU A 371 11.32 -23.42 -16.33
N ASP A 372 12.06 -24.01 -17.27
CA ASP A 372 11.82 -25.37 -17.72
C ASP A 372 12.32 -26.41 -16.68
N GLU A 373 13.46 -26.18 -16.03
CA GLU A 373 13.93 -26.97 -14.88
C GLU A 373 12.92 -26.91 -13.72
N LEU A 374 12.45 -25.71 -13.35
CA LEU A 374 11.40 -25.52 -12.33
C LEU A 374 10.06 -26.16 -12.73
N ASN A 375 9.79 -26.32 -14.03
CA ASN A 375 8.62 -27.05 -14.51
C ASN A 375 8.78 -28.56 -14.34
N GLU A 376 9.95 -29.12 -14.67
CA GLU A 376 10.26 -30.53 -14.44
C GLU A 376 10.16 -30.89 -12.96
N ASP A 377 10.83 -30.13 -12.08
CA ASP A 377 10.76 -30.27 -10.62
C ASP A 377 9.31 -30.25 -10.11
N ARG A 378 8.50 -29.31 -10.62
CA ARG A 378 7.06 -29.22 -10.31
C ARG A 378 6.28 -30.46 -10.78
N THR A 379 6.68 -31.13 -11.86
CA THR A 379 6.06 -32.42 -12.26
C THR A 379 6.53 -33.59 -11.40
N GLN A 380 7.82 -33.65 -11.04
CA GLN A 380 8.36 -34.66 -10.13
C GLN A 380 7.66 -34.58 -8.76
N LEU A 381 7.54 -33.38 -8.19
CA LEU A 381 6.82 -33.14 -6.94
C LEU A 381 5.33 -33.53 -7.02
N ARG A 382 4.67 -33.36 -8.17
CA ARG A 382 3.29 -33.86 -8.37
C ARG A 382 3.23 -35.39 -8.35
N GLN A 383 4.15 -36.08 -9.03
CA GLN A 383 4.21 -37.55 -9.01
C GLN A 383 4.51 -38.10 -7.61
N VAL A 384 5.41 -37.46 -6.85
CA VAL A 384 5.69 -37.84 -5.46
C VAL A 384 4.46 -37.64 -4.57
N ASN A 385 3.74 -36.51 -4.70
CA ASN A 385 2.51 -36.28 -3.94
C ASN A 385 1.39 -37.29 -4.31
N MET A 386 1.28 -37.73 -5.56
CA MET A 386 0.35 -38.80 -5.94
C MET A 386 0.69 -40.12 -5.25
N LYS A 387 1.96 -40.56 -5.31
CA LYS A 387 2.44 -41.79 -4.65
C LYS A 387 2.25 -41.74 -3.13
N LEU A 388 2.45 -40.58 -2.49
CA LEU A 388 2.17 -40.39 -1.07
C LEU A 388 0.66 -40.42 -0.77
N GLY A 389 -0.19 -39.90 -1.66
CA GLY A 389 -1.65 -40.01 -1.54
C GLY A 389 -2.15 -41.46 -1.64
N GLU A 390 -1.60 -42.24 -2.57
CA GLU A 390 -1.86 -43.68 -2.71
C GLU A 390 -1.46 -44.44 -1.42
N GLN A 391 -0.27 -44.17 -0.88
CA GLN A 391 0.20 -44.76 0.37
C GLN A 391 -0.63 -44.33 1.59
N LEU A 392 -1.16 -43.10 1.63
CA LEU A 392 -2.06 -42.65 2.71
C LEU A 392 -3.39 -43.42 2.67
N LEU A 393 -4.00 -43.58 1.49
CA LEU A 393 -5.24 -44.35 1.33
C LEU A 393 -5.05 -45.83 1.72
N GLU A 394 -3.89 -46.42 1.40
CA GLU A 394 -3.50 -47.77 1.83
C GLU A 394 -3.43 -47.86 3.36
N ARG A 395 -2.73 -46.92 4.03
CA ARG A 395 -2.62 -46.90 5.50
C ARG A 395 -3.96 -46.58 6.19
N GLU A 396 -4.83 -45.78 5.57
CA GLU A 396 -6.19 -45.52 6.08
C GLU A 396 -7.07 -46.78 6.01
N ALA A 397 -6.94 -47.58 4.94
CA ALA A 397 -7.59 -48.88 4.83
C ALA A 397 -7.04 -49.89 5.87
N ASP A 398 -5.72 -49.96 6.06
CA ASP A 398 -5.08 -50.75 7.14
C ASP A 398 -5.64 -50.38 8.51
N LEU A 399 -5.71 -49.07 8.83
CA LEU A 399 -6.26 -48.56 10.08
C LEU A 399 -7.75 -48.88 10.24
N HIS A 400 -8.55 -48.79 9.18
CA HIS A 400 -9.96 -49.13 9.21
C HIS A 400 -10.18 -50.63 9.47
N TYR A 401 -9.40 -51.49 8.81
CA TYR A 401 -9.40 -52.94 9.03
C TYR A 401 -8.99 -53.28 10.48
N LEU A 402 -7.90 -52.72 10.98
CA LEU A 402 -7.44 -52.95 12.36
C LEU A 402 -8.45 -52.44 13.40
N LYS A 403 -9.08 -51.28 13.18
CA LYS A 403 -10.12 -50.73 14.06
C LYS A 403 -11.35 -51.63 14.10
N SER A 404 -11.79 -52.14 12.95
CA SER A 404 -12.90 -53.10 12.84
C SER A 404 -12.58 -54.41 13.58
N ARG A 405 -11.36 -54.92 13.42
CA ARG A 405 -10.86 -56.14 14.10
C ARG A 405 -10.59 -55.95 15.60
N LEU A 406 -10.55 -54.71 16.08
CA LEU A 406 -10.51 -54.39 17.51
C LEU A 406 -11.93 -54.36 18.11
N ALA A 407 -12.89 -53.78 17.39
CA ALA A 407 -14.30 -53.74 17.77
C ALA A 407 -14.97 -55.12 17.80
N SER A 408 -14.46 -56.09 17.03
CA SER A 408 -14.98 -57.47 16.97
C SER A 408 -14.48 -58.40 18.07
N LYS A 409 -13.86 -57.89 19.15
CA LYS A 409 -13.45 -58.69 20.32
C LYS A 409 -14.40 -58.48 21.50
N PRO A 410 -15.18 -59.49 21.93
CA PRO A 410 -16.00 -59.39 23.13
C PRO A 410 -15.13 -59.45 24.40
N SER A 411 -15.28 -58.48 25.29
CA SER A 411 -14.70 -58.51 26.63
C SER A 411 -15.57 -59.36 27.57
N MET A 412 -14.96 -60.31 28.28
CA MET A 412 -15.65 -61.22 29.17
C MET A 412 -15.79 -60.64 30.59
N VAL A 413 -16.92 -60.93 31.25
CA VAL A 413 -17.20 -60.74 32.68
C VAL A 413 -17.32 -59.29 33.17
N GLU A 414 -18.56 -58.88 33.44
CA GLU A 414 -18.90 -58.11 34.64
C GLU A 414 -20.24 -58.65 35.21
N ARG A 415 -20.43 -58.58 36.54
CA ARG A 415 -21.59 -59.19 37.22
C ARG A 415 -22.70 -58.16 37.48
N LYS A 416 -23.92 -58.51 37.09
CA LYS A 416 -25.17 -57.81 37.44
C LYS A 416 -25.51 -57.93 38.94
N PRO A 417 -26.07 -56.87 39.56
CA PRO A 417 -27.20 -56.96 40.49
C PRO A 417 -28.53 -57.10 39.72
N ALA A 418 -29.59 -57.59 40.37
CA ALA A 418 -30.90 -57.82 39.76
C ALA A 418 -31.93 -56.72 40.11
N GLU A 419 -33.16 -56.91 39.59
CA GLU A 419 -34.43 -56.27 39.97
C GLU A 419 -34.65 -54.80 39.48
N ASP A 420 -35.79 -54.42 38.89
CA ASP A 420 -36.88 -55.26 38.35
C ASP A 420 -37.71 -54.55 37.24
N GLU A 421 -38.79 -55.18 36.75
CA GLU A 421 -39.59 -54.76 35.59
C GLU A 421 -40.36 -53.42 35.74
N ASP A 422 -40.58 -52.72 34.62
CA ASP A 422 -41.94 -52.60 34.06
C ASP A 422 -41.94 -52.41 32.52
N LYS A 423 -43.11 -52.55 31.87
CA LYS A 423 -43.31 -52.64 30.42
C LYS A 423 -43.86 -51.34 29.83
N THR A 424 -43.62 -51.09 28.54
CA THR A 424 -44.69 -51.11 27.49
C THR A 424 -44.12 -50.85 26.09
N MET A 425 -44.86 -51.25 25.04
CA MET A 425 -44.47 -51.06 23.63
C MET A 425 -45.18 -49.87 22.98
N ALA A 426 -44.56 -49.29 21.94
CA ALA A 426 -45.26 -48.77 20.77
C ALA A 426 -44.31 -48.64 19.57
N ASP A 427 -44.69 -49.19 18.42
CA ASP A 427 -44.01 -48.99 17.14
C ASP A 427 -44.32 -47.62 16.53
N SER A 428 -43.39 -47.07 15.72
CA SER A 428 -43.54 -47.06 14.25
C SER A 428 -42.57 -46.06 13.59
N ALA A 429 -42.19 -46.36 12.34
CA ALA A 429 -41.19 -45.58 11.61
C ALA A 429 -41.80 -44.36 10.89
N ARG A 430 -41.05 -43.24 10.83
CA ARG A 430 -41.16 -42.34 9.67
C ARG A 430 -39.86 -41.68 9.25
N GLN A 431 -39.57 -41.87 7.97
CA GLN A 431 -38.42 -41.37 7.22
C GLN A 431 -38.77 -40.05 6.53
N LYS A 432 -38.02 -38.94 6.78
CA LYS A 432 -37.67 -37.92 5.76
C LYS A 432 -36.80 -36.75 6.27
N ASN A 433 -35.80 -36.45 5.45
CA ASN A 433 -35.13 -35.18 5.15
C ASN A 433 -35.62 -33.90 5.86
N LYS A 434 -34.69 -33.18 6.50
CA LYS A 434 -34.08 -31.93 5.96
C LYS A 434 -33.03 -31.36 6.93
N ASN A 435 -32.07 -30.60 6.39
CA ASN A 435 -31.22 -29.72 7.19
C ASN A 435 -32.05 -28.58 7.81
N PRO A 436 -31.58 -28.00 8.91
CA PRO A 436 -31.41 -26.54 8.91
C PRO A 436 -29.99 -26.12 9.33
N SER A 437 -29.64 -24.88 8.97
CA SER A 437 -28.51 -24.13 9.52
C SER A 437 -28.93 -23.40 10.81
N VAL A 438 -28.04 -22.54 11.31
CA VAL A 438 -28.25 -21.47 12.32
C VAL A 438 -28.04 -21.89 13.79
N GLU A 439 -26.98 -21.30 14.35
CA GLU A 439 -26.80 -20.70 15.69
C GLU A 439 -27.62 -21.22 16.88
N LEU A 440 -26.93 -21.48 18.01
CA LEU A 440 -26.93 -20.49 19.10
C LEU A 440 -25.86 -20.78 20.17
N GLU A 441 -25.46 -19.72 20.87
CA GLU A 441 -24.61 -19.76 22.07
C GLU A 441 -25.37 -20.39 23.25
N LYS A 442 -24.65 -21.08 24.15
CA LYS A 442 -25.02 -21.16 25.57
C LYS A 442 -23.77 -21.19 26.45
N GLU A 443 -23.59 -20.15 27.26
CA GLU A 443 -22.90 -20.31 28.55
C GLU A 443 -23.75 -21.19 29.48
N ALA A 444 -23.09 -21.98 30.33
CA ALA A 444 -23.71 -22.63 31.47
C ALA A 444 -22.68 -22.79 32.60
N ASP A 445 -22.81 -21.98 33.64
CA ASP A 445 -22.03 -22.08 34.88
C ASP A 445 -22.47 -23.32 35.69
N ARG A 446 -21.53 -24.20 36.07
CA ARG A 446 -21.21 -24.48 37.49
C ARG A 446 -20.14 -25.55 37.70
N SER A 447 -19.42 -25.38 38.80
CA SER A 447 -18.44 -26.35 39.31
C SER A 447 -19.12 -27.60 39.88
N GLN A 448 -18.54 -28.78 39.62
CA GLN A 448 -18.38 -29.79 40.67
C GLN A 448 -17.19 -30.72 40.40
N VAL A 449 -16.70 -31.35 41.46
CA VAL A 449 -15.50 -32.20 41.44
C VAL A 449 -15.85 -33.60 40.98
N GLY A 450 -15.20 -34.07 39.92
CA GLY A 450 -15.17 -35.47 39.50
C GLY A 450 -13.85 -35.75 38.80
N VAL A 451 -13.05 -36.69 39.32
CA VAL A 451 -11.73 -37.02 38.76
C VAL A 451 -11.91 -37.98 37.57
N PRO A 452 -11.52 -37.61 36.34
CA PRO A 452 -11.43 -38.54 35.23
C PRO A 452 -10.06 -39.23 35.27
N GLU A 453 -10.13 -40.53 35.45
CA GLU A 453 -9.06 -41.53 35.37
C GLU A 453 -8.05 -41.32 34.22
N GLN A 454 -6.79 -41.73 34.43
CA GLN A 454 -5.65 -41.43 33.56
C GLN A 454 -5.64 -42.22 32.23
N ALA A 455 -6.60 -41.95 31.35
CA ALA A 455 -6.58 -42.42 29.96
C ALA A 455 -5.39 -41.80 29.20
N ALA A 456 -4.42 -42.63 28.80
CA ALA A 456 -3.12 -42.19 28.31
C ALA A 456 -3.13 -41.63 26.86
N THR A 457 -3.71 -40.45 26.65
CA THR A 457 -3.41 -39.63 25.48
C THR A 457 -1.93 -39.29 25.44
N CYS A 458 -1.27 -39.42 24.28
CA CYS A 458 0.15 -39.08 24.16
C CYS A 458 0.38 -37.60 24.53
N ARG A 459 1.22 -37.37 25.55
CA ARG A 459 1.56 -36.06 26.15
C ARG A 459 1.97 -34.99 25.14
N TRP A 460 2.46 -35.42 23.97
CA TRP A 460 3.02 -34.57 22.92
C TRP A 460 2.26 -34.64 21.58
N ARG A 461 0.94 -34.92 21.59
CA ARG A 461 0.13 -34.95 20.34
C ARG A 461 0.17 -33.57 19.67
N THR A 462 0.36 -33.54 18.35
CA THR A 462 0.47 -32.30 17.55
C THR A 462 -0.74 -31.40 17.77
N ASP A 463 -0.48 -30.15 18.16
CA ASP A 463 -1.52 -29.22 18.62
C ASP A 463 -2.29 -28.61 17.43
N VAL A 464 -3.61 -28.45 17.60
CA VAL A 464 -4.46 -27.66 16.69
C VAL A 464 -3.95 -26.21 16.61
N GLN A 465 -3.35 -25.69 17.68
CA GLN A 465 -2.73 -24.36 17.67
C GLN A 465 -1.44 -24.31 16.85
N ALA A 466 -0.59 -25.35 16.88
CA ALA A 466 0.62 -25.44 16.06
C ALA A 466 0.29 -25.56 14.56
N LEU A 467 -0.71 -26.38 14.22
CA LEU A 467 -1.30 -26.41 12.88
C LEU A 467 -1.88 -25.03 12.51
N GLY A 468 -2.56 -24.36 13.44
CA GLY A 468 -3.06 -23.00 13.29
C GLY A 468 -1.95 -21.99 12.92
N VAL A 469 -0.79 -22.05 13.58
CA VAL A 469 0.38 -21.22 13.23
C VAL A 469 0.87 -21.56 11.82
N PHE A 470 1.00 -22.84 11.46
CA PHE A 470 1.46 -23.29 10.13
C PHE A 470 0.60 -22.73 9.00
N TYR A 471 -0.73 -22.85 9.12
CA TYR A 471 -1.65 -22.33 8.12
C TYR A 471 -1.65 -20.79 8.04
N LYS A 472 -1.44 -20.09 9.17
CA LYS A 472 -1.31 -18.62 9.18
C LYS A 472 0.00 -18.13 8.57
N VAL A 473 1.13 -18.81 8.80
CA VAL A 473 2.43 -18.54 8.14
C VAL A 473 2.32 -18.77 6.62
N LYS A 474 1.69 -19.86 6.18
CA LYS A 474 1.43 -20.10 4.75
C LYS A 474 0.50 -19.05 4.13
N ARG A 475 -0.56 -18.65 4.84
CA ARG A 475 -1.48 -17.58 4.41
C ARG A 475 -0.75 -16.23 4.27
N LEU A 476 0.12 -15.87 5.21
CA LEU A 476 0.96 -14.67 5.11
C LEU A 476 1.87 -14.69 3.88
N LYS A 477 2.54 -15.82 3.59
CA LYS A 477 3.35 -15.98 2.37
C LYS A 477 2.52 -15.73 1.12
N GLN A 478 1.32 -16.32 1.03
CA GLN A 478 0.46 -16.19 -0.14
C GLN A 478 -0.08 -14.75 -0.31
N GLN A 479 -0.47 -14.08 0.79
CA GLN A 479 -0.85 -12.67 0.75
C GLN A 479 0.32 -11.77 0.33
N LEU A 480 1.55 -12.04 0.80
CA LEU A 480 2.75 -11.30 0.41
C LEU A 480 3.11 -11.48 -1.07
N VAL A 481 3.07 -12.70 -1.61
CA VAL A 481 3.33 -12.95 -3.04
C VAL A 481 2.26 -12.29 -3.92
N THR A 482 1.02 -12.19 -3.46
CA THR A 482 -0.04 -11.46 -4.16
C THR A 482 0.24 -9.95 -4.17
N LEU A 483 0.73 -9.41 -3.05
CA LEU A 483 1.12 -8.00 -2.94
C LEU A 483 2.38 -7.65 -3.76
N GLU A 484 3.36 -8.56 -3.83
CA GLU A 484 4.54 -8.41 -4.70
C GLU A 484 4.17 -8.28 -6.18
N ARG A 485 3.09 -8.93 -6.61
CA ARG A 485 2.57 -8.81 -7.99
C ARG A 485 1.92 -7.45 -8.24
N PHE A 486 0.99 -7.02 -7.39
CA PHE A 486 0.36 -5.70 -7.55
C PHE A 486 1.42 -4.56 -7.55
N ALA A 487 2.40 -4.62 -6.66
CA ALA A 487 3.52 -3.66 -6.58
C ALA A 487 4.59 -3.80 -7.70
N ALA A 488 4.36 -4.68 -8.68
CA ALA A 488 5.13 -4.84 -9.92
C ALA A 488 4.30 -4.56 -11.18
N GLU A 489 2.97 -4.64 -11.09
CA GLU A 489 2.02 -4.32 -12.15
C GLU A 489 1.79 -2.79 -12.24
N GLU A 490 1.91 -2.04 -11.14
CA GLU A 490 1.92 -0.56 -11.13
C GLU A 490 3.24 0.04 -11.65
N LYS A 491 3.24 0.47 -12.91
CA LYS A 491 4.28 1.32 -13.53
C LYS A 491 3.83 2.78 -13.60
N THR A 492 3.88 3.48 -12.47
CA THR A 492 3.68 4.94 -12.39
C THR A 492 4.97 5.63 -11.94
N ASP A 493 5.19 6.88 -12.38
CA ASP A 493 6.48 7.58 -12.24
C ASP A 493 6.82 8.07 -10.81
N VAL A 494 6.11 7.57 -9.79
CA VAL A 494 6.38 7.86 -8.37
C VAL A 494 7.57 7.02 -7.87
N ILE A 495 8.75 7.41 -8.34
CA ILE A 495 10.04 6.72 -8.18
C ILE A 495 10.56 6.70 -6.72
N GLY A 496 9.90 7.43 -5.81
CA GLY A 496 10.14 7.48 -4.36
C GLY A 496 9.36 6.41 -3.59
N GLU A 497 8.06 6.62 -3.35
CA GLU A 497 7.26 5.74 -2.48
C GLU A 497 7.17 4.29 -2.95
N THR A 498 7.12 4.03 -4.27
CA THR A 498 7.11 2.66 -4.80
C THR A 498 8.33 1.83 -4.36
N LYS A 499 9.48 2.47 -4.11
CA LYS A 499 10.66 1.81 -3.53
C LYS A 499 10.51 1.56 -2.04
N ALA A 500 9.89 2.48 -1.28
CA ALA A 500 9.62 2.29 0.14
C ALA A 500 8.65 1.12 0.37
N VAL A 501 7.58 1.03 -0.43
CA VAL A 501 6.65 -0.11 -0.43
C VAL A 501 7.37 -1.41 -0.77
N ARG A 502 8.21 -1.45 -1.82
CA ARG A 502 8.99 -2.64 -2.21
C ARG A 502 10.01 -3.07 -1.15
N ALA A 503 10.63 -2.12 -0.44
CA ALA A 503 11.51 -2.37 0.70
C ALA A 503 10.76 -2.89 1.94
N PHE A 504 9.53 -2.44 2.17
CA PHE A 504 8.65 -2.97 3.20
C PHE A 504 8.23 -4.42 2.91
N ILE A 505 7.80 -4.71 1.68
CA ILE A 505 7.34 -6.06 1.29
C ILE A 505 8.47 -7.10 1.44
N SER A 506 9.68 -6.77 0.98
CA SER A 506 10.86 -7.63 1.17
C SER A 506 11.26 -7.77 2.64
N SER A 507 11.07 -6.75 3.47
CA SER A 507 11.27 -6.82 4.93
C SER A 507 10.24 -7.73 5.63
N LEU A 508 8.96 -7.65 5.24
CA LEU A 508 7.92 -8.59 5.70
C LEU A 508 8.22 -10.03 5.28
N LYS A 509 8.61 -10.25 4.02
CA LYS A 509 9.00 -11.57 3.49
C LYS A 509 10.13 -12.17 4.31
N LYS A 510 11.17 -11.38 4.62
CA LYS A 510 12.29 -11.76 5.50
C LYS A 510 11.84 -12.09 6.94
N GLN A 511 10.82 -11.41 7.47
CA GLN A 511 10.24 -11.72 8.77
C GLN A 511 9.40 -13.00 8.77
N VAL A 512 8.61 -13.25 7.71
CA VAL A 512 7.84 -14.50 7.57
C VAL A 512 8.75 -15.72 7.41
N SER A 513 9.90 -15.57 6.73
CA SER A 513 10.95 -16.62 6.71
C SER A 513 11.55 -16.90 8.09
N ARG A 514 11.68 -15.90 8.98
CA ARG A 514 12.09 -16.14 10.37
C ARG A 514 11.03 -16.93 11.12
N TYR A 515 9.75 -16.62 10.96
CA TYR A 515 8.65 -17.35 11.59
C TYR A 515 8.56 -18.80 11.13
N GLU A 516 8.75 -19.07 9.83
CA GLU A 516 8.81 -20.43 9.30
C GLU A 516 10.02 -21.21 9.83
N SER A 517 11.21 -20.61 9.89
CA SER A 517 12.41 -21.25 10.44
C SER A 517 12.26 -21.52 11.96
N LEU A 518 11.73 -20.56 12.70
CA LEU A 518 11.43 -20.69 14.12
C LEU A 518 10.39 -21.79 14.38
N GLN A 519 9.30 -21.83 13.61
CA GLN A 519 8.31 -22.90 13.67
C GLN A 519 8.96 -24.26 13.39
N SER A 520 9.71 -24.38 12.28
CA SER A 520 10.38 -25.63 11.89
C SER A 520 11.27 -26.17 13.02
N ARG A 521 12.02 -25.30 13.73
CA ARG A 521 12.85 -25.69 14.87
C ARG A 521 12.05 -26.07 16.12
N ILE A 522 10.88 -25.48 16.34
CA ILE A 522 9.95 -25.87 17.42
C ILE A 522 9.33 -27.24 17.12
N ASP A 523 8.85 -27.46 15.90
CA ASP A 523 8.22 -28.71 15.50
C ASP A 523 9.24 -29.87 15.49
N GLU A 524 10.50 -29.61 15.10
CA GLU A 524 11.64 -30.52 15.19
C GLU A 524 12.02 -30.88 16.64
N LEU A 525 12.06 -29.90 17.56
CA LEU A 525 12.23 -30.17 18.99
C LEU A 525 11.11 -31.07 19.52
N CYS A 526 9.86 -30.79 19.15
CA CYS A 526 8.72 -31.61 19.53
C CYS A 526 8.77 -33.03 18.95
N ASN A 527 9.35 -33.23 17.75
CA ASN A 527 9.52 -34.54 17.14
C ASN A 527 10.54 -35.38 17.90
N ARG A 528 11.75 -34.85 18.16
CA ARG A 528 12.77 -35.56 18.94
C ARG A 528 12.26 -35.96 20.34
N MET A 529 11.55 -35.04 21.01
CA MET A 529 10.88 -35.31 22.29
C MET A 529 9.76 -36.37 22.21
N ARG A 530 9.02 -36.45 21.10
CA ARG A 530 8.03 -37.51 20.82
C ARG A 530 8.72 -38.87 20.64
N GLU A 531 9.74 -38.93 19.80
CA GLU A 531 10.42 -40.17 19.42
C GLU A 531 11.15 -40.81 20.60
N GLU A 532 11.85 -40.02 21.41
CA GLU A 532 12.51 -40.52 22.63
C GLU A 532 11.48 -40.99 23.68
N SER A 533 10.30 -40.34 23.74
CA SER A 533 9.17 -40.78 24.60
C SER A 533 8.52 -42.10 24.15
N ASP A 534 8.31 -42.30 22.85
CA ASP A 534 7.66 -43.51 22.31
C ASP A 534 8.64 -44.68 22.08
N GLY A 535 9.95 -44.43 21.99
CA GLY A 535 10.99 -45.46 22.02
C GLY A 535 10.96 -46.27 23.32
N SER A 536 10.93 -45.58 24.47
CA SER A 536 10.82 -46.18 25.81
C SER A 536 9.55 -47.06 25.95
N ARG A 537 8.43 -46.63 25.34
CA ARG A 537 7.14 -47.34 25.38
C ARG A 537 7.11 -48.67 24.61
N ARG A 538 8.07 -48.95 23.73
CA ARG A 538 8.14 -50.22 22.98
C ARG A 538 8.69 -51.41 23.78
N HIS A 539 9.15 -51.20 25.02
CA HIS A 539 9.65 -52.29 25.87
C HIS A 539 8.96 -52.45 27.23
N GLU A 540 8.38 -51.41 27.83
CA GLU A 540 7.96 -51.48 29.24
C GLU A 540 6.43 -51.33 29.46
N ARG A 541 5.65 -52.30 28.97
CA ARG A 541 4.28 -52.53 29.45
C ARG A 541 4.28 -53.38 30.72
N VAL A 542 4.84 -52.86 31.82
CA VAL A 542 4.56 -53.16 33.24
C VAL A 542 5.57 -52.39 34.13
N THR A 543 5.12 -51.90 35.30
CA THR A 543 5.82 -51.03 36.26
C THR A 543 6.00 -49.54 35.86
N LYS A 544 5.91 -48.66 36.87
CA LYS A 544 6.39 -47.26 36.79
C LYS A 544 7.90 -47.25 37.05
N ARG A 545 8.71 -47.45 36.02
CA ARG A 545 10.17 -47.32 36.13
C ARG A 545 10.54 -45.84 36.27
N ARG A 546 11.49 -45.52 37.16
CA ARG A 546 12.12 -44.19 37.21
C ARG A 546 12.87 -43.95 35.89
N LYS A 547 12.85 -42.71 35.40
CA LYS A 547 13.76 -42.31 34.31
C LYS A 547 15.22 -42.52 34.73
N THR A 548 16.05 -42.84 33.76
CA THR A 548 17.49 -42.92 33.89
C THR A 548 18.11 -41.52 34.07
N LYS A 549 19.34 -41.48 34.61
CA LYS A 549 20.13 -40.25 34.72
C LYS A 549 20.50 -39.64 33.36
N GLU A 550 20.30 -40.38 32.27
CA GLU A 550 20.58 -39.94 30.90
C GLU A 550 19.33 -39.35 30.25
N GLU A 551 18.14 -39.92 30.48
CA GLU A 551 16.85 -39.32 30.12
C GLU A 551 16.57 -38.01 30.89
N MET A 552 16.97 -37.90 32.17
CA MET A 552 16.94 -36.61 32.88
C MET A 552 17.79 -35.55 32.18
N LYS A 553 19.04 -35.89 31.82
CA LYS A 553 19.92 -35.00 31.03
C LYS A 553 19.38 -34.72 29.61
N ALA A 554 18.51 -35.55 29.06
CA ALA A 554 17.81 -35.27 27.81
C ALA A 554 16.75 -34.20 28.00
N LEU A 555 15.91 -34.33 29.04
CA LEU A 555 14.94 -33.30 29.42
C LEU A 555 15.59 -31.96 29.77
N GLU A 556 16.73 -31.96 30.49
CA GLU A 556 17.53 -30.75 30.76
C GLU A 556 18.01 -30.08 29.45
N ARG A 557 18.50 -30.87 28.48
CA ARG A 557 18.91 -30.36 27.15
C ARG A 557 17.73 -29.79 26.37
N TYR A 558 16.60 -30.49 26.35
CA TYR A 558 15.39 -30.01 25.67
C TYR A 558 14.80 -28.76 26.32
N LEU A 559 14.91 -28.61 27.64
CA LEU A 559 14.54 -27.36 28.31
C LEU A 559 15.45 -26.20 27.88
N GLN A 560 16.77 -26.43 27.79
CA GLN A 560 17.70 -25.42 27.28
C GLN A 560 17.42 -25.06 25.81
N GLU A 561 17.13 -26.03 24.94
CA GLU A 561 16.72 -25.78 23.56
C GLU A 561 15.38 -25.01 23.49
N ALA A 562 14.39 -25.36 24.29
CA ALA A 562 13.10 -24.67 24.36
C ALA A 562 13.25 -23.21 24.85
N LEU A 563 14.09 -22.97 25.87
CA LEU A 563 14.42 -21.62 26.37
C LEU A 563 15.22 -20.80 25.35
N GLN A 564 16.08 -21.42 24.54
CA GLN A 564 16.74 -20.75 23.41
C GLN A 564 15.73 -20.38 22.32
N LEU A 565 14.77 -21.25 22.01
CA LEU A 565 13.69 -20.95 21.08
C LEU A 565 12.81 -19.82 21.60
N GLN A 566 12.39 -19.82 22.88
CA GLN A 566 11.65 -18.71 23.50
C GLN A 566 12.37 -17.36 23.35
N ARG A 567 13.70 -17.33 23.57
CA ARG A 567 14.51 -16.12 23.34
C ARG A 567 14.48 -15.67 21.88
N TYR A 568 14.50 -16.62 20.93
CA TYR A 568 14.39 -16.33 19.50
C TYR A 568 12.97 -15.87 19.08
N VAL A 569 11.91 -16.41 19.70
CA VAL A 569 10.52 -15.94 19.55
C VAL A 569 10.41 -14.48 19.99
N VAL A 570 10.91 -14.15 21.19
CA VAL A 570 10.85 -12.79 21.75
C VAL A 570 11.65 -11.80 20.91
N ALA A 571 12.89 -12.13 20.53
CA ALA A 571 13.71 -11.28 19.66
C ALA A 571 13.08 -11.06 18.27
N THR A 572 12.42 -12.09 17.73
CA THR A 572 11.68 -11.99 16.45
C THR A 572 10.44 -11.11 16.60
N GLY A 573 9.74 -11.16 17.75
CA GLY A 573 8.60 -10.30 18.06
C GLY A 573 8.95 -8.84 18.29
N GLN A 574 10.05 -8.56 18.99
CA GLN A 574 10.60 -7.21 19.12
C GLN A 574 10.89 -6.61 17.73
N LYS A 575 11.51 -7.41 16.84
CA LYS A 575 11.81 -6.99 15.47
C LYS A 575 10.57 -6.82 14.58
N LEU A 576 9.49 -7.57 14.82
CA LEU A 576 8.17 -7.29 14.23
C LEU A 576 7.63 -5.94 14.72
N GLY A 577 7.77 -5.66 16.02
CA GLY A 577 7.39 -4.38 16.63
C GLY A 577 8.10 -3.20 15.97
N GLU A 578 9.43 -3.23 15.90
CA GLU A 578 10.28 -2.23 15.21
C GLU A 578 9.81 -1.95 13.77
N MET A 579 9.55 -3.00 13.00
CA MET A 579 9.07 -2.87 11.62
C MET A 579 7.66 -2.26 11.57
N LEU A 580 6.73 -2.71 12.40
CA LEU A 580 5.35 -2.20 12.40
C LEU A 580 5.24 -0.76 12.92
N THR A 581 6.13 -0.31 13.81
CA THR A 581 6.17 1.10 14.24
C THR A 581 6.78 2.00 13.16
N GLY A 582 7.95 1.65 12.61
CA GLY A 582 8.61 2.45 11.57
C GLY A 582 7.80 2.62 10.27
N ILE A 583 6.96 1.64 9.94
CA ILE A 583 6.14 1.64 8.70
C ILE A 583 4.68 2.08 8.93
N SER A 584 4.23 2.27 10.18
CA SER A 584 2.92 2.90 10.42
C SER A 584 2.87 4.38 10.02
N VAL A 585 4.02 5.02 9.77
CA VAL A 585 4.13 6.33 9.12
C VAL A 585 3.95 6.18 7.60
N ALA A 586 4.86 5.45 6.94
CA ALA A 586 4.88 5.28 5.49
C ALA A 586 3.59 4.67 4.87
N LEU A 587 2.89 3.79 5.58
CA LEU A 587 1.59 3.25 5.13
C LEU A 587 0.39 4.18 5.39
N CYS A 588 0.54 5.24 6.18
CA CYS A 588 -0.47 6.30 6.28
C CYS A 588 -0.29 7.35 5.19
N GLU A 589 0.96 7.65 4.79
CA GLU A 589 1.27 8.61 3.72
C GLU A 589 0.78 8.10 2.35
N VAL A 590 1.04 6.83 2.02
CA VAL A 590 0.56 6.19 0.77
C VAL A 590 -0.96 5.95 0.74
N ALA A 591 -1.68 6.20 1.84
CA ALA A 591 -3.11 5.88 1.95
C ALA A 591 -4.06 6.91 1.31
N GLU A 592 -3.60 8.13 1.01
CA GLU A 592 -4.50 9.21 0.56
C GLU A 592 -4.73 9.23 -0.96
N GLU A 593 -3.94 8.52 -1.78
CA GLU A 593 -4.00 8.61 -3.25
C GLU A 593 -4.47 7.33 -3.99
N ALA A 594 -4.46 6.16 -3.35
CA ALA A 594 -4.75 4.88 -4.01
C ALA A 594 -6.26 4.53 -4.07
N SER A 595 -6.91 4.80 -5.20
CA SER A 595 -8.38 4.83 -5.33
C SER A 595 -9.09 3.51 -5.75
N SER A 596 -8.39 2.37 -5.87
CA SER A 596 -8.96 1.12 -6.42
C SER A 596 -8.90 -0.11 -5.48
N ILE A 597 -7.98 -0.14 -4.52
CA ILE A 597 -7.83 -1.23 -3.53
C ILE A 597 -7.63 -0.59 -2.15
N ASP A 598 -8.42 -1.00 -1.15
CA ASP A 598 -8.26 -0.56 0.25
C ASP A 598 -6.99 -1.17 0.87
N MET A 599 -5.84 -0.61 0.49
CA MET A 599 -4.52 -0.99 0.95
C MET A 599 -4.37 -0.80 2.46
N THR A 600 -5.15 0.11 3.06
CA THR A 600 -5.20 0.32 4.51
C THR A 600 -5.81 -0.88 5.23
N ARG A 601 -6.84 -1.53 4.66
CA ARG A 601 -7.48 -2.74 5.18
C ARG A 601 -6.66 -3.99 4.90
N PHE A 602 -5.98 -4.05 3.75
CA PHE A 602 -4.98 -5.09 3.50
C PHE A 602 -3.83 -5.01 4.52
N GLY A 603 -3.27 -3.81 4.73
CA GLY A 603 -2.19 -3.56 5.69
C GLY A 603 -2.59 -3.87 7.14
N ARG A 604 -3.85 -3.59 7.52
CA ARG A 604 -4.44 -4.07 8.79
C ARG A 604 -4.51 -5.61 8.85
N SER A 605 -5.05 -6.26 7.82
CA SER A 605 -5.13 -7.73 7.78
C SER A 605 -3.78 -8.43 7.91
N VAL A 606 -2.73 -7.93 7.25
CA VAL A 606 -1.37 -8.49 7.36
C VAL A 606 -0.75 -8.20 8.73
N ARG A 607 -0.91 -6.97 9.24
CA ARG A 607 -0.46 -6.56 10.60
C ARG A 607 -1.03 -7.46 11.68
N ASP A 608 -2.32 -7.77 11.61
CA ASP A 608 -2.98 -8.57 12.65
C ASP A 608 -2.70 -10.07 12.50
N LEU A 609 -2.60 -10.59 11.27
CA LEU A 609 -2.19 -11.97 11.03
C LEU A 609 -0.72 -12.24 11.46
N LEU A 610 0.17 -11.25 11.35
CA LEU A 610 1.53 -11.31 11.90
C LEU A 610 1.54 -11.36 13.43
N LYS A 611 0.69 -10.57 14.12
CA LYS A 611 0.53 -10.64 15.58
C LYS A 611 -0.03 -12.01 16.02
N GLU A 612 -0.97 -12.57 15.28
CA GLU A 612 -1.52 -13.90 15.58
C GLU A 612 -0.46 -15.01 15.44
N VAL A 613 0.43 -14.92 14.46
CA VAL A 613 1.56 -15.83 14.29
C VAL A 613 2.57 -15.68 15.44
N GLN A 614 2.95 -14.44 15.80
CA GLN A 614 3.82 -14.16 16.93
C GLN A 614 3.24 -14.76 18.23
N LYS A 615 1.98 -14.44 18.55
CA LYS A 615 1.29 -14.94 19.75
C LYS A 615 1.14 -16.46 19.76
N GLY A 616 0.86 -17.07 18.60
CA GLY A 616 0.76 -18.53 18.48
C GLY A 616 2.08 -19.23 18.76
N LEU A 617 3.20 -18.69 18.26
CA LEU A 617 4.54 -19.19 18.53
C LEU A 617 4.92 -19.01 20.01
N GLU A 618 4.62 -17.84 20.62
CA GLU A 618 4.83 -17.59 22.05
C GLU A 618 4.07 -18.58 22.94
N ILE A 619 2.82 -18.92 22.59
CA ILE A 619 2.04 -19.94 23.31
C ILE A 619 2.65 -21.32 23.11
N GLN A 620 3.04 -21.69 21.87
CA GLN A 620 3.62 -22.99 21.56
C GLN A 620 4.94 -23.23 22.31
N SER A 621 5.86 -22.26 22.32
CA SER A 621 7.13 -22.37 23.06
C SER A 621 6.96 -22.32 24.58
N SER A 622 6.08 -21.46 25.10
CA SER A 622 5.78 -21.42 26.54
C SER A 622 5.15 -22.73 27.04
N ARG A 623 4.29 -23.36 26.22
CA ARG A 623 3.71 -24.67 26.52
C ARG A 623 4.78 -25.76 26.58
N ILE A 624 5.68 -25.82 25.59
CA ILE A 624 6.76 -26.82 25.56
C ILE A 624 7.67 -26.68 26.79
N ILE A 625 7.99 -25.44 27.19
CA ILE A 625 8.74 -25.17 28.42
C ILE A 625 7.99 -25.74 29.63
N GLY A 626 6.71 -25.40 29.82
CA GLY A 626 5.91 -25.88 30.94
C GLY A 626 5.72 -27.40 30.98
N ASP A 627 5.55 -28.05 29.82
CA ASP A 627 5.44 -29.52 29.72
C ASP A 627 6.79 -30.22 30.03
N VAL A 628 7.95 -29.60 29.71
CA VAL A 628 9.29 -30.12 30.06
C VAL A 628 9.63 -29.86 31.53
N GLU A 629 9.44 -28.63 32.03
CA GLU A 629 9.65 -28.27 33.44
C GLU A 629 8.75 -29.11 34.36
N GLY A 630 7.47 -29.25 34.00
CA GLY A 630 6.53 -30.09 34.72
C GLY A 630 6.91 -31.58 34.71
N THR A 631 7.51 -32.08 33.63
CA THR A 631 8.00 -33.47 33.58
C THR A 631 9.35 -33.68 34.27
N LEU A 632 10.20 -32.67 34.40
CA LEU A 632 11.37 -32.70 35.28
C LEU A 632 10.95 -32.71 36.75
N ALA A 633 10.12 -31.75 37.17
CA ALA A 633 9.64 -31.65 38.56
C ALA A 633 8.91 -32.93 39.03
N CYS A 634 8.14 -33.58 38.16
CA CYS A 634 7.51 -34.88 38.46
C CYS A 634 8.54 -35.99 38.76
N GLU A 635 9.65 -36.06 38.02
CA GLU A 635 10.71 -37.05 38.30
C GLU A 635 11.50 -36.67 39.56
N GLU A 636 11.81 -35.39 39.78
CA GLU A 636 12.49 -34.92 41.01
C GLU A 636 11.68 -35.27 42.27
N MET A 637 10.36 -35.10 42.24
CA MET A 637 9.46 -35.56 43.31
C MET A 637 9.49 -37.09 43.46
N MET A 638 9.52 -37.85 42.36
CA MET A 638 9.68 -39.32 42.37
C MET A 638 11.07 -39.77 42.85
N HIS A 639 12.08 -38.91 42.77
CA HIS A 639 13.42 -39.15 43.32
C HIS A 639 13.48 -38.89 44.83
N LEU A 640 12.91 -37.78 45.29
CA LEU A 640 12.82 -37.40 46.71
C LEU A 640 11.90 -38.33 47.52
N GLY A 641 10.76 -38.73 46.93
CA GLY A 641 9.73 -39.55 47.57
C GLY A 641 10.09 -41.03 47.81
N SER A 642 11.37 -41.40 47.79
CA SER A 642 11.82 -42.77 48.10
C SER A 642 13.04 -42.84 49.03
N LEU A 643 13.23 -41.82 49.87
CA LEU A 643 13.88 -42.06 51.16
C LEU A 643 12.99 -43.02 51.98
N PRO A 644 13.47 -44.20 52.39
CA PRO A 644 12.62 -45.20 53.03
C PRO A 644 12.21 -44.75 54.44
N LEU A 645 10.91 -44.71 54.69
CA LEU A 645 10.34 -44.53 56.04
C LEU A 645 10.57 -45.80 56.89
N GLN A 646 11.79 -45.98 57.38
CA GLN A 646 12.08 -46.95 58.44
C GLN A 646 11.63 -46.43 59.81
N PHE A 647 10.32 -46.38 60.02
CA PHE A 647 9.70 -46.19 61.33
C PHE A 647 8.67 -47.30 61.57
N SER A 648 9.14 -48.48 61.99
CA SER A 648 8.30 -49.56 62.52
C SER A 648 9.11 -50.57 63.35
N LYS A 649 9.62 -50.11 64.50
CA LYS A 649 9.72 -50.83 65.78
C LYS A 649 10.28 -49.93 66.88
#